data_AF-A0AAE0V4J6-F1
#
_entry.id   AF-A0AAE0V4J6-F1
#
_cell.length_a   1.000
_cell.length_b   1.000
_cell.length_c   1.000
_cell.angle_alpha   90.00
_cell.angle_beta   90.00
_cell.angle_gamma   90.00
#
_symmetry.space_group_name_H-M   'P 1'
#
loop_
_entity.id
_entity.type
_entity.pdbx_description
1 polymer ?
#
loop_
_entity_poly.entity_id
_entity_poly.type
_entity_poly.pdbx_seq_one_letter_code
_entity_poly.pdbx_strand_id
1 'polypeptide(L)'
;MRIVSTNFIPDRSRPGLTTTAIGVVDLQGAGGNWATVGRRSRGGRRVRRQREKRKGKSVGLRIGTLNVGTMTGKGRELADMMERRKVDILCVQETRWKGSKARSIGAGFKLFYYGVDSKRNGVGVVLKEEFVRNVLEVKRVSDRVMSLKLEIEGVMLNVVSGYAPQVGCELEEKERFWSELDEVMESIPTGERVVIGADFNRHVGEGNTGDEEVMGKFGVKERNLEGQMVVDFAKRMDMGVVNTYFQKREEHRVTYKSGGRKNTGKEDKETWWWNEEVQDSIQRKRLAKKKWDMDRTEENRQEYKELQRRVKREVFKAKQKAYDELYTRLDTREGEKDLYRTRQRDRDGKDVQQVRVIKDRDGRVLTSEESVQRRWKEYFEELMNEENKREKRVEGVNSVEQKVHKIRKDEVRKALKRMKSGKAVGPDDIPVEVWKCLGEAAVEFLASLFNRVLESEMMPEEWRRSVLVPNFKNKGDVQSCSNYRGIKLMSHTMKVWERVVEARLRKVVEICEQQYGFMPRKSTTDAIFALRMLMEKYRDGQRELHCVFVDLEKAYDRVPREELWYCMRKSGVAEKYVRLVQDMYARGRTVVKCAVGQTEEFKVEVGLHQGSALSPFLFAIVMDQLSEEVRQESPWTMMFADDIVICSESREQVEENLERWRFALERRRMTVSRSKTEYMCVNEREGSGTVRLQGEEVKKVQEFKYLGSTVQSNGECGKEVKKRVQAGWNGWRKVSGVLCDQKISARIKGKVYRTVVRPAMLYGLETVSLRKRQESELEVAELKMLRFSLGVTRLDRIRNEYIRGTAHVGRLGDKVREARLRWFGHVQRRESEYIGRRMLDMGLPGRRQRGRPKRRYMDGINEDIKLVGARVEDAEDRDMWREMIRCGDP
;
A
#
# COMPACT_ATOMS: atom_id res chain seq x y z
N MET A 1 10.63 32.99 -12.93
CA MET A 1 10.11 34.09 -12.09
C MET A 1 9.62 33.54 -10.75
N ARG A 2 9.55 34.34 -9.69
CA ARG A 2 8.96 33.94 -8.41
C ARG A 2 7.83 34.87 -8.04
N ILE A 3 6.73 34.29 -7.57
CA ILE A 3 5.54 35.01 -7.13
C ILE A 3 5.21 34.53 -5.72
N VAL A 4 5.03 35.46 -4.78
CA VAL A 4 4.78 35.21 -3.36
C VAL A 4 3.68 36.17 -2.90
N SER A 5 2.78 35.77 -1.99
CA SER A 5 1.73 36.68 -1.49
C SER A 5 2.33 37.98 -0.94
N THR A 6 1.68 39.11 -1.23
CA THR A 6 2.14 40.49 -0.97
C THR A 6 2.46 40.76 0.50
N ASN A 7 1.78 40.07 1.42
CA ASN A 7 1.97 40.13 2.88
C ASN A 7 3.32 39.56 3.39
N PHE A 8 4.17 39.02 2.51
CA PHE A 8 5.44 38.35 2.87
C PHE A 8 6.69 39.02 2.28
N ILE A 9 6.58 40.25 1.75
CA ILE A 9 7.72 41.04 1.24
C ILE A 9 8.36 41.81 2.42
N PRO A 10 9.66 41.63 2.73
CA PRO A 10 10.30 42.31 3.85
C PRO A 10 10.34 43.84 3.68
N ASP A 11 10.32 44.55 4.81
CA ASP A 11 10.21 46.01 4.98
C ASP A 11 11.13 46.83 4.05
N ARG A 12 10.55 47.90 3.47
CA ARG A 12 11.03 48.72 2.33
C ARG A 12 12.21 49.66 2.64
N SER A 13 13.00 49.40 3.70
CA SER A 13 13.86 50.42 4.31
C SER A 13 15.35 50.08 4.49
N ARG A 14 15.88 48.97 3.94
CA ARG A 14 17.32 48.62 4.08
C ARG A 14 18.06 48.45 2.75
N PRO A 15 19.10 49.25 2.47
CA PRO A 15 19.93 49.10 1.28
C PRO A 15 20.98 47.99 1.50
N GLY A 16 21.12 47.09 0.52
CA GLY A 16 22.26 46.17 0.44
C GLY A 16 21.91 44.68 0.53
N LEU A 17 21.28 44.13 -0.51
CA LEU A 17 21.18 42.67 -0.73
C LEU A 17 21.28 42.36 -2.23
N THR A 18 22.49 42.28 -2.74
CA THR A 18 22.79 41.70 -4.06
C THR A 18 22.67 40.19 -3.98
N THR A 19 21.58 39.61 -4.51
CA THR A 19 21.39 38.15 -4.53
C THR A 19 21.02 37.64 -5.92
N THR A 20 21.81 36.70 -6.46
CA THR A 20 21.50 35.96 -7.68
C THR A 20 20.29 35.07 -7.45
N ALA A 21 19.17 35.29 -8.16
CA ALA A 21 17.98 34.41 -8.29
C ALA A 21 17.57 33.55 -7.07
N ILE A 22 17.88 34.00 -5.84
CA ILE A 22 17.70 33.35 -4.53
C ILE A 22 17.08 34.38 -3.61
N GLY A 23 15.85 34.14 -3.16
CA GLY A 23 15.15 34.95 -2.17
C GLY A 23 14.87 34.14 -0.91
N VAL A 24 14.92 34.81 0.24
CA VAL A 24 14.60 34.26 1.58
C VAL A 24 13.13 34.53 1.87
N VAL A 25 12.38 33.51 2.31
CA VAL A 25 11.01 33.64 2.81
C VAL A 25 11.06 33.50 4.32
N ASP A 26 10.54 34.49 5.05
CA ASP A 26 10.53 34.50 6.53
C ASP A 26 9.17 33.97 7.05
N LEU A 27 9.19 32.89 7.82
CA LEU A 27 8.01 32.25 8.40
C LEU A 27 7.72 32.83 9.80
N GLN A 28 7.01 33.96 9.90
CA GLN A 28 6.51 34.48 11.19
C GLN A 28 5.05 34.06 11.49
N GLY A 29 4.78 33.53 12.68
CA GLY A 29 3.44 33.16 13.13
C GLY A 29 2.49 34.37 13.23
N ALA A 30 1.26 34.21 12.74
CA ALA A 30 0.24 35.24 12.77
C ALA A 30 -0.20 35.56 14.21
N GLY A 31 -0.14 36.85 14.56
CA GLY A 31 -0.74 37.38 15.78
C GLY A 31 -0.89 38.90 15.70
N GLY A 32 -2.09 39.38 15.37
CA GLY A 32 -2.56 40.73 15.73
C GLY A 32 -2.95 41.68 14.59
N ASN A 33 -4.26 41.85 14.42
CA ASN A 33 -5.06 43.00 13.97
C ASN A 33 -4.44 44.07 13.04
N TRP A 34 -5.04 44.20 11.86
CA TRP A 34 -4.95 45.39 11.02
C TRP A 34 -5.95 46.45 11.49
N ALA A 35 -5.48 47.66 11.74
CA ALA A 35 -6.31 48.86 11.83
C ALA A 35 -5.81 49.88 10.80
N THR A 36 -6.74 50.32 9.95
CA THR A 36 -6.56 51.25 8.83
C THR A 36 -6.47 52.71 9.32
N VAL A 37 -6.03 53.59 8.40
CA VAL A 37 -6.33 55.04 8.25
C VAL A 37 -5.19 56.03 8.53
N GLY A 38 -4.87 56.85 7.52
CA GLY A 38 -4.91 58.31 7.69
C GLY A 38 -3.61 59.11 7.55
N ARG A 39 -3.63 60.11 6.66
CA ARG A 39 -2.61 61.14 6.44
C ARG A 39 -2.36 62.06 7.66
N ARG A 40 -1.09 62.45 7.81
CA ARG A 40 -0.46 63.63 8.48
C ARG A 40 -1.33 64.58 9.34
N SER A 41 -0.85 64.82 10.57
CA SER A 41 -0.80 66.16 11.18
C SER A 41 0.32 66.25 12.23
N ARG A 42 0.89 67.46 12.38
CA ARG A 42 1.97 67.87 13.29
C ARG A 42 1.51 67.85 14.76
N GLY A 43 2.44 67.60 15.69
CA GLY A 43 2.25 67.90 17.12
C GLY A 43 2.78 66.80 18.04
N GLY A 44 3.78 67.12 18.84
CA GLY A 44 4.55 66.15 19.62
C GLY A 44 3.82 65.55 20.83
N ARG A 45 4.19 64.30 21.16
CA ARG A 45 4.42 63.82 22.53
C ARG A 45 5.16 62.49 22.46
N ARG A 46 6.35 62.42 23.07
CA ARG A 46 7.14 61.20 23.25
C ARG A 46 6.35 60.23 24.14
N VAL A 47 5.78 59.18 23.56
CA VAL A 47 5.32 58.00 24.31
C VAL A 47 6.38 56.91 24.14
N ARG A 48 7.09 56.62 25.22
CA ARG A 48 8.11 55.57 25.29
C ARG A 48 7.40 54.20 25.34
N ARG A 49 7.13 53.61 24.18
CA ARG A 49 6.58 52.24 24.08
C ARG A 49 7.69 51.21 24.37
N GLN A 50 7.56 50.53 25.50
CA GLN A 50 8.33 49.33 25.84
C GLN A 50 8.11 48.27 24.77
N ARG A 51 9.21 47.82 24.15
CA ARG A 51 9.21 46.79 23.12
C ARG A 51 9.45 45.45 23.81
N GLU A 52 8.38 44.74 24.18
CA GLU A 52 8.49 43.34 24.60
C GLU A 52 8.98 42.50 23.40
N LYS A 53 10.27 42.14 23.42
CA LYS A 53 10.85 41.17 22.49
C LYS A 53 10.38 39.77 22.88
N ARG A 54 9.23 39.31 22.40
CA ARG A 54 8.99 37.87 22.26
C ARG A 54 9.94 37.33 21.19
N LYS A 55 11.00 36.64 21.61
CA LYS A 55 11.94 35.91 20.73
C LYS A 55 11.22 34.69 20.13
N GLY A 56 10.42 34.88 19.10
CA GLY A 56 10.14 33.80 18.14
C GLY A 56 11.38 33.61 17.26
N LYS A 57 11.93 32.39 17.19
CA LYS A 57 12.95 32.08 16.17
C LYS A 57 12.25 32.15 14.81
N SER A 58 12.68 33.04 13.92
CA SER A 58 12.17 33.07 12.55
C SER A 58 12.92 32.01 11.73
N VAL A 59 12.17 31.15 11.03
CA VAL A 59 12.76 30.20 10.09
C VAL A 59 12.85 30.88 8.73
N GLY A 60 14.07 31.26 8.34
CA GLY A 60 14.33 31.77 7.01
C GLY A 60 14.54 30.61 6.02
N LEU A 61 13.58 30.37 5.12
CA LEU A 61 13.70 29.37 4.05
C LEU A 61 14.26 30.00 2.77
N ARG A 62 15.25 29.37 2.16
CA ARG A 62 15.75 29.73 0.83
C ARG A 62 15.10 28.89 -0.24
N ILE A 63 14.12 29.46 -0.91
CA ILE A 63 13.43 28.80 -2.02
C ILE A 63 14.15 29.15 -3.33
N GLY A 64 13.95 28.41 -4.42
CA GLY A 64 14.28 28.85 -5.77
C GLY A 64 13.61 28.18 -6.94
N THR A 65 13.93 28.66 -8.13
CA THR A 65 13.39 28.16 -9.39
C THR A 65 14.50 28.08 -10.44
N LEU A 66 14.55 26.99 -11.20
CA LEU A 66 15.58 26.74 -12.22
C LEU A 66 15.05 25.88 -13.37
N ASN A 67 15.18 26.39 -14.60
CA ASN A 67 15.04 25.55 -15.79
C ASN A 67 16.32 24.73 -15.98
N VAL A 68 16.22 23.40 -15.92
CA VAL A 68 17.38 22.48 -15.94
C VAL A 68 17.70 21.93 -17.34
N GLY A 69 16.80 22.11 -18.31
CA GLY A 69 16.86 21.58 -19.68
C GLY A 69 16.81 20.05 -19.81
N THR A 70 17.28 19.29 -18.82
CA THR A 70 17.06 17.85 -18.64
C THR A 70 17.62 17.40 -17.28
N MET A 71 16.92 16.51 -16.59
CA MET A 71 17.43 15.90 -15.34
C MET A 71 18.33 14.67 -15.59
N THR A 72 18.43 14.19 -16.83
CA THR A 72 19.27 13.03 -17.18
C THR A 72 20.75 13.34 -16.94
N GLY A 73 21.36 12.64 -15.98
CA GLY A 73 22.77 12.83 -15.62
C GLY A 73 23.09 14.10 -14.81
N LYS A 74 22.10 14.94 -14.48
CA LYS A 74 22.30 16.23 -13.77
C LYS A 74 21.89 16.24 -12.30
N GLY A 75 21.26 15.17 -11.78
CA GLY A 75 20.77 15.12 -10.39
C GLY A 75 21.81 15.51 -9.33
N ARG A 76 23.04 15.00 -9.44
CA ARG A 76 24.10 15.31 -8.46
C ARG A 76 24.63 16.74 -8.59
N GLU A 77 24.73 17.26 -9.81
CA GLU A 77 25.16 18.64 -10.06
C GLU A 77 24.15 19.64 -9.49
N LEU A 78 22.86 19.34 -9.63
CA LEU A 78 21.78 20.12 -9.05
C LEU A 78 21.84 20.14 -7.52
N ALA A 79 22.05 18.97 -6.91
CA ALA A 79 22.18 18.84 -5.46
C ALA A 79 23.40 19.62 -4.92
N ASP A 80 24.57 19.46 -5.55
CA ASP A 80 25.79 20.18 -5.15
C ASP A 80 25.66 21.71 -5.38
N MET A 81 24.82 22.16 -6.33
CA MET A 81 24.48 23.58 -6.50
C MET A 81 23.58 24.09 -5.38
N MET A 82 22.53 23.35 -5.02
CA MET A 82 21.61 23.70 -3.94
C MET A 82 22.34 23.79 -2.60
N GLU A 83 23.26 22.86 -2.33
CA GLU A 83 24.09 22.89 -1.12
C GLU A 83 25.01 24.12 -1.08
N ARG A 84 25.78 24.38 -2.15
CA ARG A 84 26.67 25.55 -2.24
C ARG A 84 25.94 26.88 -2.07
N ARG A 85 24.73 26.98 -2.62
CA ARG A 85 23.91 28.19 -2.56
C ARG A 85 22.97 28.23 -1.34
N LYS A 86 23.01 27.19 -0.48
CA LYS A 86 22.15 27.00 0.69
C LYS A 86 20.65 27.15 0.35
N VAL A 87 20.19 26.48 -0.71
CA VAL A 87 18.80 26.47 -1.15
C VAL A 87 18.09 25.26 -0.54
N ASP A 88 16.99 25.51 0.17
CA ASP A 88 16.22 24.51 0.90
C ASP A 88 15.14 23.86 0.02
N ILE A 89 14.54 24.64 -0.88
CA ILE A 89 13.46 24.21 -1.78
C ILE A 89 13.76 24.75 -3.18
N LEU A 90 13.70 23.92 -4.23
CA LEU A 90 13.95 24.35 -5.61
C LEU A 90 12.89 23.80 -6.57
N CYS A 91 12.08 24.67 -7.16
CA CYS A 91 11.23 24.35 -8.31
C CYS A 91 12.11 24.17 -9.55
N VAL A 92 11.90 23.10 -10.31
CA VAL A 92 12.65 22.81 -11.53
C VAL A 92 11.72 22.58 -12.71
N GLN A 93 12.10 23.13 -13.86
CA GLN A 93 11.36 23.00 -15.13
C GLN A 93 12.23 22.35 -16.21
N GLU A 94 11.58 21.79 -17.23
CA GLU A 94 12.22 20.96 -18.27
C GLU A 94 12.96 19.75 -17.70
N THR A 95 12.32 19.03 -16.77
CA THR A 95 12.92 17.82 -16.21
C THR A 95 13.12 16.72 -17.26
N ARG A 96 12.26 16.68 -18.30
CA ARG A 96 12.27 15.70 -19.41
C ARG A 96 12.33 14.26 -18.91
N TRP A 97 11.68 14.00 -17.78
CA TRP A 97 11.57 12.70 -17.15
C TRP A 97 10.14 12.19 -17.25
N LYS A 98 9.97 10.94 -17.67
CA LYS A 98 8.66 10.30 -17.72
C LYS A 98 8.26 9.72 -16.37
N GLY A 99 7.02 9.96 -15.98
CA GLY A 99 6.37 9.39 -14.82
C GLY A 99 6.03 10.40 -13.73
N SER A 100 5.30 9.90 -12.73
CA SER A 100 4.86 10.61 -11.53
C SER A 100 5.53 9.93 -10.33
N LYS A 101 6.68 10.46 -9.87
CA LYS A 101 7.50 9.80 -8.83
C LYS A 101 8.20 10.83 -7.92
N ALA A 102 8.82 10.33 -6.86
CA ALA A 102 9.83 11.03 -6.08
C ALA A 102 11.16 10.25 -6.12
N ARG A 103 12.29 10.93 -6.17
CA ARG A 103 13.63 10.31 -6.28
C ARG A 103 14.67 11.13 -5.51
N SER A 104 15.50 10.47 -4.71
CA SER A 104 16.69 11.12 -4.13
C SER A 104 17.71 11.43 -5.23
N ILE A 105 18.18 12.68 -5.28
CA ILE A 105 19.14 13.15 -6.29
C ILE A 105 20.58 13.26 -5.75
N GLY A 106 20.80 12.89 -4.48
CA GLY A 106 22.08 12.93 -3.77
C GLY A 106 22.22 14.16 -2.86
N ALA A 107 23.28 14.17 -2.03
CA ALA A 107 23.62 15.25 -1.08
C ALA A 107 22.49 15.66 -0.10
N GLY A 108 21.61 14.72 0.26
CA GLY A 108 20.48 15.02 1.15
C GLY A 108 19.39 15.87 0.48
N PHE A 109 19.11 15.63 -0.81
CA PHE A 109 18.00 16.25 -1.53
C PHE A 109 17.14 15.22 -2.26
N LYS A 110 15.82 15.45 -2.27
CA LYS A 110 14.82 14.62 -2.94
C LYS A 110 13.99 15.44 -3.91
N LEU A 111 13.90 14.96 -5.15
CA LEU A 111 13.11 15.53 -6.22
C LEU A 111 11.77 14.83 -6.31
N PHE A 112 10.68 15.59 -6.21
CA PHE A 112 9.34 15.19 -6.63
C PHE A 112 9.14 15.70 -8.05
N TYR A 113 8.70 14.86 -8.99
CA TYR A 113 8.55 15.29 -10.39
C TYR A 113 7.33 14.67 -11.06
N TYR A 114 6.90 15.32 -12.14
CA TYR A 114 5.87 14.85 -13.04
C TYR A 114 6.22 15.20 -14.49
N GLY A 115 6.09 14.22 -15.39
CA GLY A 115 6.27 14.41 -16.82
C GLY A 115 5.70 13.26 -17.64
N VAL A 116 5.21 13.55 -18.84
CA VAL A 116 4.51 12.59 -19.72
C VAL A 116 5.46 11.95 -20.74
N ASP A 117 6.42 12.72 -21.26
CA ASP A 117 7.41 12.30 -22.25
C ASP A 117 8.85 12.60 -21.77
N SER A 118 9.79 11.72 -22.14
CA SER A 118 11.23 11.94 -21.99
C SER A 118 11.83 12.98 -22.95
N LYS A 119 11.07 13.39 -23.97
CA LYS A 119 11.53 14.35 -25.00
C LYS A 119 11.03 15.78 -24.80
N ARG A 120 9.92 15.98 -24.07
CA ARG A 120 9.25 17.28 -23.92
C ARG A 120 8.81 17.51 -22.47
N ASN A 121 8.87 18.78 -22.03
CA ASN A 121 8.30 19.30 -20.78
C ASN A 121 8.72 18.56 -19.49
N GLY A 122 8.06 18.88 -18.38
CA GLY A 122 8.24 18.24 -17.09
C GLY A 122 8.58 19.24 -15.99
N VAL A 123 7.88 19.10 -14.87
CA VAL A 123 8.04 19.93 -13.66
C VAL A 123 8.53 19.09 -12.49
N GLY A 124 9.21 19.75 -11.55
CA GLY A 124 9.66 19.13 -10.33
C GLY A 124 9.82 20.12 -9.18
N VAL A 125 9.83 19.60 -7.95
CA VAL A 125 10.23 20.34 -6.75
C VAL A 125 11.26 19.50 -6.01
N VAL A 126 12.45 20.06 -5.83
CA VAL A 126 13.52 19.47 -5.03
C VAL A 126 13.44 20.02 -3.62
N LEU A 127 13.43 19.14 -2.63
CA LEU A 127 13.46 19.47 -1.21
C LEU A 127 14.73 18.92 -0.58
N LYS A 128 15.30 19.68 0.35
CA LYS A 128 16.29 19.14 1.29
C LYS A 128 15.66 18.03 2.13
N GLU A 129 16.39 16.95 2.37
CA GLU A 129 15.89 15.71 2.98
C GLU A 129 15.23 15.96 4.34
N GLU A 130 15.73 16.95 5.09
CA GLU A 130 15.17 17.36 6.38
C GLU A 130 13.71 17.85 6.30
N PHE A 131 13.28 18.37 5.13
CA PHE A 131 11.92 18.81 4.84
C PHE A 131 11.11 17.76 4.05
N VAL A 132 11.71 16.66 3.61
CA VAL A 132 10.98 15.59 2.90
C VAL A 132 9.97 14.93 3.83
N ARG A 133 10.32 14.76 5.10
CA ARG A 133 9.41 14.23 6.14
C ARG A 133 8.25 15.18 6.48
N ASN A 134 8.34 16.43 6.04
CA ASN A 134 7.35 17.49 6.25
C ASN A 134 6.35 17.60 5.08
N VAL A 135 6.50 16.79 4.03
CA VAL A 135 5.58 16.75 2.89
C VAL A 135 4.27 16.08 3.29
N LEU A 136 3.19 16.85 3.25
CA LEU A 136 1.83 16.41 3.55
C LEU A 136 1.07 15.98 2.30
N GLU A 137 1.27 16.69 1.19
CA GLU A 137 0.56 16.44 -0.07
C GLU A 137 1.44 16.78 -1.28
N VAL A 138 1.29 16.01 -2.36
CA VAL A 138 1.95 16.29 -3.66
C VAL A 138 0.89 16.21 -4.76
N LYS A 139 0.40 17.37 -5.23
CA LYS A 139 -0.54 17.44 -6.35
C LYS A 139 0.25 17.58 -7.65
N ARG A 140 0.04 16.66 -8.59
CA ARG A 140 0.71 16.64 -9.90
C ARG A 140 -0.37 16.80 -10.97
N VAL A 141 -0.61 18.04 -11.37
CA VAL A 141 -1.75 18.42 -12.22
C VAL A 141 -1.45 18.11 -13.67
N SER A 142 -0.30 18.57 -14.17
CA SER A 142 0.16 18.33 -15.54
C SER A 142 1.68 18.32 -15.64
N ASP A 143 2.24 18.01 -16.81
CA ASP A 143 3.68 18.13 -17.08
C ASP A 143 4.18 19.59 -17.08
N ARG A 144 3.26 20.54 -16.83
CA ARG A 144 3.47 21.97 -16.69
C ARG A 144 3.17 22.51 -15.31
N VAL A 145 2.34 21.86 -14.47
CA VAL A 145 1.96 22.35 -13.14
C VAL A 145 1.99 21.25 -12.09
N MET A 146 2.65 21.50 -10.96
CA MET A 146 2.57 20.67 -9.76
C MET A 146 2.67 21.51 -8.49
N SER A 147 2.14 21.02 -7.37
CA SER A 147 2.28 21.64 -6.05
C SER A 147 2.65 20.64 -4.96
N LEU A 148 3.45 21.09 -4.00
CA LEU A 148 3.81 20.37 -2.79
C LEU A 148 3.33 21.14 -1.58
N LYS A 149 2.63 20.46 -0.67
CA LYS A 149 2.21 21.01 0.61
C LYS A 149 3.14 20.52 1.70
N LEU A 150 3.77 21.45 2.41
CA LEU A 150 4.74 21.24 3.47
C LEU A 150 4.23 21.83 4.77
N GLU A 151 4.57 21.23 5.90
CA GLU A 151 4.40 21.85 7.22
C GLU A 151 5.77 22.10 7.83
N ILE A 152 6.09 23.36 8.14
CA ILE A 152 7.40 23.72 8.71
C ILE A 152 7.14 24.58 9.94
N GLU A 153 7.44 24.02 11.12
CA GLU A 153 7.31 24.68 12.43
C GLU A 153 5.92 25.30 12.68
N GLY A 154 4.85 24.55 12.39
CA GLY A 154 3.46 24.95 12.60
C GLY A 154 2.85 25.77 11.47
N VAL A 155 3.60 26.02 10.39
CA VAL A 155 3.14 26.80 9.23
C VAL A 155 2.98 25.92 8.01
N MET A 156 1.79 25.96 7.40
CA MET A 156 1.48 25.26 6.15
C MET A 156 1.99 26.07 4.96
N LEU A 157 2.89 25.49 4.17
CA LEU A 157 3.52 26.09 2.99
C LEU A 157 3.23 25.26 1.74
N ASN A 158 2.57 25.86 0.76
CA ASN A 158 2.31 25.32 -0.56
C ASN A 158 3.35 25.85 -1.56
N VAL A 159 4.14 24.95 -2.12
CA VAL A 159 5.16 25.25 -3.14
C VAL A 159 4.65 24.79 -4.49
N VAL A 160 4.37 25.73 -5.38
CA VAL A 160 3.89 25.45 -6.75
C VAL A 160 5.04 25.59 -7.74
N SER A 161 5.23 24.59 -8.60
CA SER A 161 6.14 24.63 -9.73
C SER A 161 5.38 24.67 -11.05
N GLY A 162 5.60 25.71 -11.84
CA GLY A 162 4.95 25.94 -13.13
C GLY A 162 5.92 26.05 -14.31
N TYR A 163 5.53 25.57 -15.49
CA TYR A 163 6.25 25.69 -16.76
C TYR A 163 5.30 26.13 -17.88
N ALA A 164 5.28 27.43 -18.17
CA ALA A 164 4.35 28.00 -19.12
C ALA A 164 4.71 27.64 -20.58
N PRO A 165 3.72 27.49 -21.48
CA PRO A 165 3.95 27.30 -22.92
C PRO A 165 4.76 28.44 -23.55
N GLN A 166 5.43 28.15 -24.68
CA GLN A 166 6.22 29.15 -25.42
C GLN A 166 5.30 30.09 -26.23
N VAL A 167 5.84 31.23 -26.68
CA VAL A 167 5.09 32.29 -27.38
C VAL A 167 4.37 31.76 -28.64
N GLY A 168 4.96 30.79 -29.35
CA GLY A 168 4.38 30.17 -30.56
C GLY A 168 3.45 28.97 -30.34
N CYS A 169 3.09 28.63 -29.10
CA CYS A 169 2.10 27.58 -28.81
C CYS A 169 0.66 28.08 -29.04
N GLU A 170 -0.26 27.18 -29.37
CA GLU A 170 -1.68 27.49 -29.58
C GLU A 170 -2.33 28.11 -28.34
N LEU A 171 -3.32 28.98 -28.55
CA LEU A 171 -4.01 29.72 -27.49
C LEU A 171 -4.65 28.76 -26.46
N GLU A 172 -5.21 27.64 -26.93
CA GLU A 172 -5.83 26.60 -26.08
C GLU A 172 -4.83 25.99 -25.08
N GLU A 173 -3.55 25.79 -25.47
CA GLU A 173 -2.53 25.27 -24.57
C GLU A 173 -2.12 26.32 -23.51
N LYS A 174 -2.13 27.61 -23.87
CA LYS A 174 -1.88 28.73 -22.96
C LYS A 174 -3.03 28.86 -21.94
N GLU A 175 -4.28 28.82 -22.39
CA GLU A 175 -5.47 28.87 -21.54
C GLU A 175 -5.54 27.69 -20.57
N ARG A 176 -5.26 26.47 -21.04
CA ARG A 176 -5.22 25.28 -20.19
C ARG A 176 -4.20 25.41 -19.06
N PHE A 177 -3.00 25.92 -19.34
CA PHE A 177 -1.98 26.14 -18.30
C PHE A 177 -2.44 27.12 -17.21
N TRP A 178 -3.11 28.21 -17.60
CA TRP A 178 -3.59 29.21 -16.65
C TRP A 178 -4.78 28.70 -15.82
N SER A 179 -5.71 27.99 -16.45
CA SER A 179 -6.82 27.31 -15.77
C SER A 179 -6.30 26.27 -14.77
N GLU A 180 -5.34 25.42 -15.15
CA GLU A 180 -4.71 24.46 -14.24
C GLU A 180 -4.00 25.13 -13.05
N LEU A 181 -3.36 26.29 -13.27
CA LEU A 181 -2.71 27.05 -12.21
C LEU A 181 -3.75 27.69 -11.27
N ASP A 182 -4.85 28.20 -11.80
CA ASP A 182 -5.96 28.79 -11.03
C ASP A 182 -6.65 27.74 -10.15
N GLU A 183 -6.97 26.57 -10.68
CA GLU A 183 -7.55 25.47 -9.90
C GLU A 183 -6.65 25.06 -8.72
N VAL A 184 -5.32 25.04 -8.94
CA VAL A 184 -4.37 24.75 -7.86
C VAL A 184 -4.42 25.83 -6.78
N MET A 185 -4.50 27.10 -7.17
CA MET A 185 -4.55 28.23 -6.24
C MET A 185 -5.87 28.28 -5.46
N GLU A 186 -7.01 28.07 -6.13
CA GLU A 186 -8.34 28.01 -5.50
C GLU A 186 -8.46 26.84 -4.53
N SER A 187 -7.73 25.75 -4.77
CA SER A 187 -7.69 24.60 -3.86
C SER A 187 -6.91 24.82 -2.56
N ILE A 188 -6.19 25.96 -2.42
CA ILE A 188 -5.38 26.27 -1.25
C ILE A 188 -6.20 27.14 -0.28
N PRO A 189 -6.40 26.71 0.99
CA PRO A 189 -7.10 27.52 1.99
C PRO A 189 -6.41 28.87 2.24
N THR A 190 -7.21 29.93 2.44
CA THR A 190 -6.78 31.33 2.63
C THR A 190 -5.82 31.56 3.82
N GLY A 191 -5.71 30.62 4.75
CA GLY A 191 -4.78 30.67 5.88
C GLY A 191 -3.40 30.02 5.63
N GLU A 192 -3.20 29.38 4.48
CA GLU A 192 -1.96 28.68 4.13
C GLU A 192 -1.04 29.56 3.27
N ARG A 193 0.28 29.40 3.44
CA ARG A 193 1.26 30.19 2.66
C ARG A 193 1.46 29.58 1.29
N VAL A 194 1.66 30.41 0.27
CA VAL A 194 1.90 29.96 -1.11
C VAL A 194 3.15 30.60 -1.69
N VAL A 195 3.98 29.79 -2.35
CA VAL A 195 5.15 30.22 -3.11
C VAL A 195 5.12 29.56 -4.49
N ILE A 196 5.13 30.38 -5.54
CA ILE A 196 5.16 29.90 -6.93
C ILE A 196 6.56 30.12 -7.49
N GLY A 197 7.23 29.02 -7.83
CA GLY A 197 8.49 29.02 -8.57
C GLY A 197 8.25 28.48 -9.98
N ALA A 198 8.16 29.38 -10.97
CA ALA A 198 7.78 28.99 -12.32
C ALA A 198 8.67 29.62 -13.39
N ASP A 199 8.76 28.95 -14.55
CA ASP A 199 9.33 29.52 -15.76
C ASP A 199 8.19 29.91 -16.71
N PHE A 200 7.92 31.21 -16.78
CA PHE A 200 6.76 31.72 -17.52
C PHE A 200 7.07 32.05 -18.99
N ASN A 201 8.36 32.09 -19.40
CA ASN A 201 8.79 32.56 -20.74
C ASN A 201 8.31 34.00 -21.11
N ARG A 202 8.39 34.99 -20.19
CA ARG A 202 7.74 36.33 -20.37
C ARG A 202 8.61 37.53 -19.98
N HIS A 203 8.18 38.72 -20.42
CA HIS A 203 8.75 40.03 -20.07
C HIS A 203 7.66 40.91 -19.45
N VAL A 204 7.81 41.29 -18.18
CA VAL A 204 6.76 42.02 -17.42
C VAL A 204 6.84 43.54 -17.57
N GLY A 205 7.80 44.08 -18.33
CA GLY A 205 7.96 45.53 -18.55
C GLY A 205 9.07 46.18 -17.72
N GLU A 206 9.53 47.35 -18.16
CA GLU A 206 10.36 48.28 -17.38
C GLU A 206 9.46 49.29 -16.67
N GLY A 207 9.59 49.37 -15.34
CA GLY A 207 8.72 50.21 -14.50
C GLY A 207 7.51 49.47 -13.89
N ASN A 208 6.80 50.15 -12.99
CA ASN A 208 5.66 49.59 -12.25
C ASN A 208 4.45 50.53 -12.19
N THR A 209 4.39 51.54 -13.05
CA THR A 209 3.32 52.54 -13.11
C THR A 209 1.97 51.85 -13.39
N GLY A 210 1.05 51.87 -12.42
CA GLY A 210 -0.26 51.18 -12.49
C GLY A 210 -0.28 49.72 -11.98
N ASP A 211 0.86 49.19 -11.53
CA ASP A 211 1.03 47.83 -10.99
C ASP A 211 1.84 47.83 -9.67
N GLU A 212 1.86 48.96 -8.95
CA GLU A 212 2.75 49.19 -7.79
C GLU A 212 2.50 48.23 -6.62
N GLU A 213 1.32 47.63 -6.55
CA GLU A 213 0.91 46.68 -5.53
C GLU A 213 1.54 45.29 -5.73
N VAL A 214 1.79 44.90 -6.98
CA VAL A 214 2.25 43.55 -7.36
C VAL A 214 3.65 43.50 -7.97
N MET A 215 4.21 44.66 -8.37
CA MET A 215 5.55 44.76 -8.98
C MET A 215 6.40 45.91 -8.45
N GLY A 216 7.72 45.67 -8.37
CA GLY A 216 8.72 46.69 -8.06
C GLY A 216 9.32 47.39 -9.30
N LYS A 217 10.12 48.43 -9.07
CA LYS A 217 10.61 49.37 -10.10
C LYS A 217 11.68 48.82 -11.06
N PHE A 218 12.18 47.59 -10.86
CA PHE A 218 13.37 47.07 -11.52
C PHE A 218 13.07 45.92 -12.51
N GLY A 219 11.93 46.00 -13.22
CA GLY A 219 11.63 45.14 -14.37
C GLY A 219 12.60 45.33 -15.56
N VAL A 220 12.49 44.48 -16.59
CA VAL A 220 13.45 44.43 -17.72
C VAL A 220 12.69 44.10 -19.01
N LYS A 221 13.02 44.79 -20.12
CA LYS A 221 12.39 44.70 -21.46
C LYS A 221 10.94 45.18 -21.52
N GLU A 222 10.46 45.52 -22.72
CA GLU A 222 9.05 45.88 -22.95
C GLU A 222 8.09 44.75 -22.56
N ARG A 223 6.93 45.13 -22.01
CA ARG A 223 5.90 44.17 -21.56
C ARG A 223 5.27 43.50 -22.78
N ASN A 224 5.37 42.17 -22.86
CA ASN A 224 4.62 41.41 -23.86
C ASN A 224 3.23 41.00 -23.34
N LEU A 225 2.32 40.62 -24.26
CA LEU A 225 0.95 40.14 -23.92
C LEU A 225 1.00 39.08 -22.83
N GLU A 226 1.99 38.20 -22.94
CA GLU A 226 2.26 37.20 -21.95
C GLU A 226 2.59 37.81 -20.56
N GLY A 227 3.52 38.76 -20.50
CA GLY A 227 3.87 39.48 -19.28
C GLY A 227 2.67 40.15 -18.61
N GLN A 228 1.72 40.66 -19.38
CA GLN A 228 0.47 41.22 -18.87
C GLN A 228 -0.37 40.16 -18.11
N MET A 229 -0.52 38.95 -18.66
CA MET A 229 -1.28 37.88 -17.98
C MET A 229 -0.68 37.48 -16.61
N VAL A 230 0.65 37.56 -16.44
CA VAL A 230 1.31 37.28 -15.15
C VAL A 230 0.98 38.36 -14.13
N VAL A 231 0.93 39.62 -14.58
CA VAL A 231 0.58 40.77 -13.74
C VAL A 231 -0.89 40.73 -13.35
N ASP A 232 -1.78 40.40 -14.29
CA ASP A 232 -3.22 40.24 -14.04
C ASP A 232 -3.50 39.08 -13.08
N PHE A 233 -2.81 37.95 -13.26
CA PHE A 233 -2.86 36.81 -12.33
C PHE A 233 -2.38 37.21 -10.92
N ALA A 234 -1.26 37.92 -10.84
CA ALA A 234 -0.69 38.39 -9.57
C ALA A 234 -1.62 39.38 -8.85
N LYS A 235 -2.30 40.27 -9.59
CA LYS A 235 -3.34 41.18 -9.07
C LYS A 235 -4.54 40.42 -8.54
N ARG A 236 -5.07 39.47 -9.31
CA ARG A 236 -6.25 38.67 -8.94
C ARG A 236 -6.01 37.84 -7.68
N MET A 237 -4.80 37.32 -7.50
CA MET A 237 -4.44 36.42 -6.40
C MET A 237 -3.74 37.12 -5.21
N ASP A 238 -3.66 38.45 -5.21
CA ASP A 238 -2.94 39.27 -4.22
C ASP A 238 -1.50 38.79 -3.96
N MET A 239 -0.72 38.70 -5.05
CA MET A 239 0.66 38.23 -5.02
C MET A 239 1.65 39.23 -5.62
N GLY A 240 2.86 39.28 -5.06
CA GLY A 240 3.98 40.10 -5.53
C GLY A 240 4.98 39.33 -6.38
N VAL A 241 5.41 39.93 -7.49
CA VAL A 241 6.46 39.43 -8.38
C VAL A 241 7.83 39.80 -7.82
N VAL A 242 8.37 38.97 -6.93
CA VAL A 242 9.55 39.27 -6.10
C VAL A 242 10.80 39.67 -6.91
N ASN A 243 10.91 39.23 -8.17
CA ASN A 243 12.06 39.52 -9.02
C ASN A 243 12.18 40.99 -9.48
N THR A 244 11.10 41.78 -9.46
CA THR A 244 11.08 43.18 -9.93
C THR A 244 11.36 44.20 -8.82
N TYR A 245 11.46 43.78 -7.57
CA TYR A 245 11.66 44.65 -6.40
C TYR A 245 13.13 45.01 -6.09
N PHE A 246 14.10 44.39 -6.76
CA PHE A 246 15.53 44.55 -6.43
C PHE A 246 16.37 44.95 -7.65
N GLN A 247 17.23 45.97 -7.49
CA GLN A 247 18.16 46.43 -8.53
C GLN A 247 19.27 45.38 -8.80
N LYS A 248 19.42 44.93 -10.05
CA LYS A 248 20.42 43.94 -10.48
C LYS A 248 21.33 44.48 -11.60
N ARG A 249 22.58 44.01 -11.67
CA ARG A 249 23.48 44.18 -12.84
C ARG A 249 22.91 43.47 -14.08
N GLU A 250 23.10 44.01 -15.28
CA GLU A 250 22.52 43.48 -16.54
C GLU A 250 22.84 42.01 -16.81
N GLU A 251 24.06 41.58 -16.51
CA GLU A 251 24.53 40.19 -16.59
C GLU A 251 23.75 39.18 -15.71
N HIS A 252 23.04 39.66 -14.68
CA HIS A 252 22.19 38.85 -13.80
C HIS A 252 20.68 38.98 -14.11
N ARG A 253 20.33 39.71 -15.19
CA ARG A 253 18.96 39.89 -15.69
C ARG A 253 18.57 38.85 -16.76
N VAL A 254 19.54 38.09 -17.31
CA VAL A 254 19.36 37.09 -18.38
C VAL A 254 19.92 35.72 -17.95
N THR A 255 19.17 34.62 -18.19
CA THR A 255 19.37 33.30 -17.56
C THR A 255 20.26 32.29 -18.29
N TYR A 256 21.12 32.68 -19.25
CA TYR A 256 21.96 31.72 -19.99
C TYR A 256 23.33 32.24 -20.44
N LYS A 257 24.40 31.52 -20.07
CA LYS A 257 25.74 31.49 -20.71
C LYS A 257 26.40 30.13 -20.42
N SER A 258 27.06 29.51 -21.40
CA SER A 258 27.56 28.11 -21.32
C SER A 258 28.94 27.97 -20.65
N GLY A 259 29.07 27.01 -19.72
CA GLY A 259 30.33 26.28 -19.46
C GLY A 259 30.89 26.29 -18.02
N GLY A 260 31.35 25.11 -17.55
CA GLY A 260 32.45 24.98 -16.56
C GLY A 260 32.14 24.36 -15.18
N ARG A 261 32.19 23.02 -15.04
CA ARG A 261 32.02 22.28 -13.77
C ARG A 261 33.28 22.25 -12.89
N LYS A 262 33.10 22.41 -11.57
CA LYS A 262 33.95 21.80 -10.52
C LYS A 262 33.09 21.40 -9.31
N ASN A 263 33.21 20.14 -8.86
CA ASN A 263 32.58 19.60 -7.64
C ASN A 263 33.66 19.12 -6.67
N THR A 264 33.43 19.39 -5.38
CA THR A 264 34.12 18.76 -4.25
C THR A 264 33.06 18.44 -3.20
N GLY A 265 32.91 17.16 -2.87
CA GLY A 265 32.07 16.68 -1.77
C GLY A 265 32.90 15.97 -0.69
N LYS A 266 32.33 15.86 0.51
CA LYS A 266 32.70 14.94 1.59
C LYS A 266 31.57 13.93 1.84
N GLU A 267 31.94 12.79 2.43
CA GLU A 267 31.22 11.50 2.50
C GLU A 267 30.39 11.33 3.79
N ASP A 268 29.39 10.44 3.74
CA ASP A 268 28.93 9.64 4.88
C ASP A 268 28.55 8.21 4.48
N LYS A 269 28.66 7.30 5.46
CA LYS A 269 28.83 5.83 5.36
C LYS A 269 27.54 4.99 5.27
N GLU A 270 27.78 3.83 4.66
CA GLU A 270 27.20 2.47 4.81
C GLU A 270 26.60 1.96 3.51
N THR A 271 27.30 1.02 2.86
CA THR A 271 26.80 0.42 1.63
C THR A 271 27.28 -1.02 1.46
N TRP A 272 26.32 -1.92 1.26
CA TRP A 272 26.40 -3.39 1.13
C TRP A 272 27.34 -3.95 0.03
N TRP A 273 28.05 -3.09 -0.71
CA TRP A 273 29.02 -3.43 -1.76
C TRP A 273 30.44 -2.96 -1.40
N TRP A 274 30.65 -2.53 -0.15
CA TRP A 274 31.93 -2.07 0.38
C TRP A 274 32.92 -3.23 0.53
N ASN A 275 34.15 -3.06 0.06
CA ASN A 275 35.24 -4.02 0.22
C ASN A 275 36.57 -3.28 0.53
N GLU A 276 37.59 -4.02 0.98
CA GLU A 276 38.88 -3.46 1.40
C GLU A 276 39.60 -2.73 0.25
N GLU A 277 39.50 -3.24 -0.98
CA GLU A 277 40.07 -2.61 -2.17
C GLU A 277 39.50 -1.21 -2.45
N VAL A 278 38.18 -1.04 -2.36
CA VAL A 278 37.51 0.27 -2.53
C VAL A 278 37.89 1.22 -1.40
N GLN A 279 38.05 0.71 -0.18
CA GLN A 279 38.45 1.51 0.98
C GLN A 279 39.88 2.06 0.81
N ASP A 280 40.84 1.21 0.44
CA ASP A 280 42.23 1.60 0.23
C ASP A 280 42.36 2.64 -0.90
N SER A 281 41.70 2.42 -2.04
CA SER A 281 41.72 3.38 -3.14
C SER A 281 41.07 4.72 -2.80
N ILE A 282 40.01 4.74 -1.97
CA ILE A 282 39.41 5.99 -1.46
C ILE A 282 40.38 6.71 -0.52
N GLN A 283 41.13 5.98 0.32
CA GLN A 283 42.17 6.54 1.19
C GLN A 283 43.30 7.18 0.37
N ARG A 284 43.83 6.49 -0.63
CA ARG A 284 44.86 7.03 -1.56
C ARG A 284 44.39 8.30 -2.26
N LYS A 285 43.14 8.32 -2.75
CA LYS A 285 42.51 9.54 -3.32
C LYS A 285 42.42 10.68 -2.29
N ARG A 286 42.09 10.39 -1.04
CA ARG A 286 42.03 11.41 0.03
C ARG A 286 43.41 11.98 0.37
N LEU A 287 44.46 11.14 0.36
CA LEU A 287 45.84 11.58 0.58
C LEU A 287 46.35 12.46 -0.56
N ALA A 288 46.14 12.06 -1.81
CA ALA A 288 46.48 12.88 -2.98
C ALA A 288 45.69 14.20 -3.02
N LYS A 289 44.44 14.20 -2.54
CA LYS A 289 43.66 15.44 -2.38
C LYS A 289 44.26 16.37 -1.33
N LYS A 290 44.72 15.84 -0.18
CA LYS A 290 45.40 16.65 0.85
C LYS A 290 46.69 17.27 0.31
N LYS A 291 47.50 16.50 -0.44
CA LYS A 291 48.70 17.02 -1.12
C LYS A 291 48.36 18.15 -2.11
N TRP A 292 47.31 17.97 -2.92
CA TRP A 292 46.87 19.02 -3.83
C TRP A 292 46.31 20.27 -3.11
N ASP A 293 45.59 20.08 -2.01
CA ASP A 293 45.03 21.17 -1.22
C ASP A 293 46.13 22.02 -0.53
N MET A 294 47.31 21.44 -0.25
CA MET A 294 48.47 22.15 0.30
C MET A 294 49.27 22.92 -0.76
N ASP A 295 49.76 22.25 -1.80
CA ASP A 295 50.79 22.84 -2.68
C ASP A 295 50.22 23.38 -4.01
N ARG A 296 48.95 23.07 -4.32
CA ARG A 296 48.19 23.49 -5.52
C ARG A 296 48.91 23.36 -6.87
N THR A 297 49.94 22.51 -6.97
CA THR A 297 50.67 22.24 -8.22
C THR A 297 49.82 21.46 -9.23
N GLU A 298 50.13 21.60 -10.53
CA GLU A 298 49.39 20.90 -11.60
C GLU A 298 49.68 19.39 -11.60
N GLU A 299 50.86 18.97 -11.17
CA GLU A 299 51.21 17.54 -10.99
C GLU A 299 50.35 16.87 -9.91
N ASN A 300 50.21 17.49 -8.73
CA ASN A 300 49.35 16.98 -7.65
C ASN A 300 47.86 16.98 -8.07
N ARG A 301 47.44 17.93 -8.91
CA ARG A 301 46.10 17.95 -9.49
C ARG A 301 45.87 16.80 -10.48
N GLN A 302 46.88 16.46 -11.28
CA GLN A 302 46.86 15.35 -12.23
C GLN A 302 46.75 14.01 -11.48
N GLU A 303 47.61 13.81 -10.47
CA GLU A 303 47.63 12.61 -9.60
C GLU A 303 46.27 12.41 -8.90
N TYR A 304 45.70 13.46 -8.31
CA TYR A 304 44.37 13.40 -7.70
C TYR A 304 43.27 13.05 -8.70
N LYS A 305 43.28 13.62 -9.92
CA LYS A 305 42.30 13.31 -10.97
C LYS A 305 42.40 11.86 -11.44
N GLU A 306 43.60 11.32 -11.56
CA GLU A 306 43.82 9.93 -11.96
C GLU A 306 43.32 8.95 -10.90
N LEU A 307 43.68 9.18 -9.63
CA LEU A 307 43.18 8.40 -8.50
C LEU A 307 41.65 8.53 -8.35
N GLN A 308 41.07 9.70 -8.62
CA GLN A 308 39.61 9.88 -8.64
C GLN A 308 38.94 9.03 -9.74
N ARG A 309 39.54 8.94 -10.93
CA ARG A 309 39.04 8.08 -12.03
C ARG A 309 39.20 6.60 -11.70
N ARG A 310 40.29 6.20 -11.03
CA ARG A 310 40.54 4.82 -10.58
C ARG A 310 39.52 4.38 -9.52
N VAL A 311 39.29 5.20 -8.49
CA VAL A 311 38.26 4.96 -7.46
C VAL A 311 36.86 4.82 -8.07
N LYS A 312 36.48 5.67 -9.02
CA LYS A 312 35.18 5.56 -9.70
C LYS A 312 35.02 4.23 -10.43
N ARG A 313 36.09 3.71 -11.05
CA ARG A 313 36.09 2.41 -11.74
C ARG A 313 36.00 1.24 -10.76
N GLU A 314 36.72 1.30 -9.65
CA GLU A 314 36.70 0.23 -8.63
C GLU A 314 35.37 0.19 -7.88
N VAL A 315 34.81 1.34 -7.49
CA VAL A 315 33.46 1.43 -6.94
C VAL A 315 32.41 0.86 -7.90
N PHE A 316 32.58 1.09 -9.20
CA PHE A 316 31.71 0.51 -10.22
C PHE A 316 31.86 -1.01 -10.31
N LYS A 317 33.09 -1.52 -10.33
CA LYS A 317 33.39 -2.97 -10.33
C LYS A 317 32.86 -3.68 -9.08
N ALA A 318 33.08 -3.11 -7.89
CA ALA A 318 32.60 -3.69 -6.63
C ALA A 318 31.06 -3.74 -6.57
N LYS A 319 30.39 -2.68 -7.04
CA LYS A 319 28.93 -2.70 -7.23
C LYS A 319 28.50 -3.79 -8.20
N GLN A 320 29.17 -3.89 -9.34
CA GLN A 320 28.83 -4.87 -10.38
C GLN A 320 29.00 -6.31 -9.87
N LYS A 321 30.11 -6.63 -9.20
CA LYS A 321 30.35 -7.94 -8.58
C LYS A 321 29.29 -8.30 -7.54
N ALA A 322 28.95 -7.36 -6.65
CA ALA A 322 27.90 -7.58 -5.65
C ALA A 322 26.49 -7.77 -6.26
N TYR A 323 26.22 -7.13 -7.41
CA TYR A 323 25.00 -7.37 -8.19
C TYR A 323 25.02 -8.74 -8.87
N ASP A 324 26.13 -9.13 -9.47
CA ASP A 324 26.29 -10.43 -10.13
C ASP A 324 26.12 -11.57 -9.12
N GLU A 325 26.71 -11.47 -7.92
CA GLU A 325 26.52 -12.43 -6.82
C GLU A 325 25.07 -12.47 -6.29
N LEU A 326 24.37 -11.34 -6.29
CA LEU A 326 22.94 -11.29 -5.96
C LEU A 326 22.12 -11.99 -7.06
N TYR A 327 22.44 -11.76 -8.33
CA TYR A 327 21.74 -12.37 -9.46
C TYR A 327 21.99 -13.88 -9.56
N THR A 328 23.20 -14.36 -9.28
CA THR A 328 23.51 -15.79 -9.15
C THR A 328 22.73 -16.42 -7.99
N ARG A 329 22.63 -15.74 -6.84
CA ARG A 329 21.81 -16.22 -5.71
C ARG A 329 20.32 -16.27 -6.02
N LEU A 330 19.78 -15.31 -6.78
CA LEU A 330 18.37 -15.30 -7.22
C LEU A 330 18.02 -16.48 -8.13
N ASP A 331 19.02 -17.16 -8.69
CA ASP A 331 18.82 -18.35 -9.49
C ASP A 331 18.54 -19.60 -8.64
N THR A 332 19.09 -19.63 -7.42
CA THR A 332 18.85 -20.71 -6.45
C THR A 332 17.41 -20.71 -5.92
N ARG A 333 16.99 -21.85 -5.35
CA ARG A 333 15.70 -22.01 -4.67
C ARG A 333 15.60 -21.14 -3.40
N GLU A 334 16.72 -20.75 -2.82
CA GLU A 334 16.80 -19.89 -1.63
C GLU A 334 16.64 -18.40 -1.96
N GLY A 335 17.18 -17.95 -3.10
CA GLY A 335 17.06 -16.57 -3.59
C GLY A 335 15.64 -16.13 -3.98
N GLU A 336 14.70 -17.07 -4.15
CA GLU A 336 13.28 -16.75 -4.30
C GLU A 336 12.71 -15.97 -3.09
N LYS A 337 13.26 -16.19 -1.89
CA LYS A 337 12.89 -15.41 -0.69
C LYS A 337 13.44 -13.98 -0.72
N ASP A 338 14.59 -13.78 -1.37
CA ASP A 338 15.23 -12.47 -1.51
C ASP A 338 14.54 -11.58 -2.55
N LEU A 339 13.87 -12.16 -3.55
CA LEU A 339 12.93 -11.45 -4.44
C LEU A 339 11.81 -10.72 -3.66
N TYR A 340 11.34 -11.31 -2.56
CA TYR A 340 10.38 -10.67 -1.66
C TYR A 340 11.03 -9.59 -0.77
N ARG A 341 12.33 -9.66 -0.47
CA ARG A 341 13.08 -8.56 0.19
C ARG A 341 13.29 -7.38 -0.76
N THR A 342 13.40 -7.59 -2.07
CA THR A 342 13.46 -6.49 -3.05
C THR A 342 12.19 -5.61 -3.03
N ARG A 343 11.06 -6.16 -2.57
CA ARG A 343 9.80 -5.44 -2.28
C ARG A 343 9.94 -4.36 -1.20
N GLN A 344 10.96 -4.46 -0.35
CA GLN A 344 11.30 -3.50 0.69
C GLN A 344 11.92 -2.22 0.08
N ARG A 345 12.61 -2.34 -1.07
CA ARG A 345 13.20 -1.21 -1.83
C ARG A 345 12.15 -0.31 -2.49
N ASP A 346 10.94 -0.81 -2.73
CA ASP A 346 9.80 -0.01 -3.23
C ASP A 346 9.16 0.86 -2.12
N ARG A 347 9.48 0.61 -0.83
CA ARG A 347 9.08 1.54 0.25
C ARG A 347 9.81 2.87 0.12
N ASP A 348 11.06 2.85 -0.34
CA ASP A 348 11.88 4.06 -0.46
C ASP A 348 11.41 4.98 -1.60
N GLY A 349 10.68 4.43 -2.58
CA GLY A 349 10.12 5.14 -3.73
C GLY A 349 8.69 5.65 -3.56
N LYS A 350 8.03 5.43 -2.41
CA LYS A 350 6.69 5.98 -2.13
C LYS A 350 6.77 7.45 -1.71
N ASP A 351 5.81 8.24 -2.17
CA ASP A 351 5.69 9.68 -1.84
C ASP A 351 5.55 9.91 -0.33
N VAL A 352 4.88 9.00 0.39
CA VAL A 352 4.75 8.98 1.84
C VAL A 352 5.20 7.62 2.36
N GLN A 353 6.34 7.60 3.06
CA GLN A 353 6.92 6.35 3.57
C GLN A 353 6.31 5.94 4.92
N GLN A 354 5.82 6.90 5.70
CA GLN A 354 5.18 6.70 7.00
C GLN A 354 4.14 7.79 7.25
N VAL A 355 2.97 7.38 7.75
CA VAL A 355 1.87 8.29 8.10
C VAL A 355 2.12 8.77 9.52
N ARG A 356 2.68 9.97 9.65
CA ARG A 356 2.97 10.60 10.96
C ARG A 356 1.83 11.47 11.48
N VAL A 357 0.80 11.73 10.66
CA VAL A 357 -0.35 12.59 10.94
C VAL A 357 -1.65 11.81 10.81
N ILE A 358 -2.56 11.99 11.76
CA ILE A 358 -3.81 11.21 11.86
C ILE A 358 -4.95 12.13 12.24
N LYS A 359 -6.16 11.86 11.75
CA LYS A 359 -7.34 12.63 12.12
C LYS A 359 -7.86 12.25 13.51
N ASP A 360 -8.23 13.27 14.28
CA ASP A 360 -9.03 13.10 15.49
C ASP A 360 -10.47 12.67 15.16
N ARG A 361 -11.35 12.64 16.15
CA ARG A 361 -12.75 12.24 15.97
C ARG A 361 -13.55 13.24 15.14
N ASP A 362 -13.17 14.52 15.20
CA ASP A 362 -13.85 15.63 14.51
C ASP A 362 -13.29 15.87 13.10
N GLY A 363 -12.36 15.02 12.65
CA GLY A 363 -11.76 15.08 11.32
C GLY A 363 -10.59 16.05 11.21
N ARG A 364 -10.13 16.67 12.31
CA ARG A 364 -8.97 17.57 12.34
C ARG A 364 -7.69 16.75 12.37
N VAL A 365 -6.69 17.19 11.61
CA VAL A 365 -5.42 16.47 11.49
C VAL A 365 -4.54 16.77 12.70
N LEU A 366 -4.20 15.74 13.46
CA LEU A 366 -3.26 15.77 14.56
C LEU A 366 -1.83 15.68 14.04
N THR A 367 -0.98 16.61 14.48
CA THR A 367 0.40 16.79 14.00
C THR A 367 1.47 16.56 15.06
N SER A 368 1.15 16.71 16.35
CA SER A 368 2.13 16.45 17.40
C SER A 368 2.31 14.95 17.64
N GLU A 369 3.55 14.51 17.86
CA GLU A 369 3.86 13.09 18.07
C GLU A 369 3.05 12.51 19.25
N GLU A 370 2.91 13.28 20.33
CA GLU A 370 2.11 12.90 21.50
C GLU A 370 0.62 12.77 21.18
N SER A 371 0.03 13.70 20.44
CA SER A 371 -1.40 13.62 20.09
C SER A 371 -1.70 12.45 19.14
N VAL A 372 -0.78 12.15 18.22
CA VAL A 372 -0.88 11.01 17.31
C VAL A 372 -0.74 9.69 18.06
N GLN A 373 0.19 9.58 19.01
CA GLN A 373 0.32 8.42 19.88
C GLN A 373 -0.95 8.23 20.73
N ARG A 374 -1.45 9.31 21.35
CA ARG A 374 -2.67 9.28 22.15
C ARG A 374 -3.87 8.84 21.33
N ARG A 375 -4.04 9.39 20.13
CA ARG A 375 -5.13 9.01 19.22
C ARG A 375 -5.09 7.54 18.81
N TRP A 376 -3.89 6.99 18.58
CA TRP A 376 -3.71 5.56 18.30
C TRP A 376 -4.07 4.69 19.50
N LYS A 377 -3.64 5.09 20.71
CA LYS A 377 -3.98 4.42 21.97
C LYS A 377 -5.49 4.43 22.16
N GLU A 378 -6.12 5.59 22.18
CA GLU A 378 -7.58 5.77 22.30
C GLU A 378 -8.34 4.89 21.31
N TYR A 379 -7.96 4.94 20.02
CA TYR A 379 -8.63 4.14 18.99
C TYR A 379 -8.59 2.63 19.28
N PHE A 380 -7.41 2.10 19.59
CA PHE A 380 -7.22 0.67 19.77
C PHE A 380 -7.66 0.19 21.15
N GLU A 381 -7.56 1.02 22.17
CA GLU A 381 -8.06 0.78 23.52
C GLU A 381 -9.59 0.70 23.51
N GLU A 382 -10.27 1.65 22.87
CA GLU A 382 -11.72 1.56 22.64
C GLU A 382 -12.07 0.32 21.83
N LEU A 383 -11.40 0.07 20.70
CA LEU A 383 -11.68 -1.09 19.85
C LEU A 383 -11.55 -2.43 20.58
N MET A 384 -10.62 -2.54 21.54
CA MET A 384 -10.31 -3.78 22.25
C MET A 384 -10.96 -3.91 23.62
N ASN A 385 -11.70 -2.88 24.08
CA ASN A 385 -12.37 -2.88 25.39
C ASN A 385 -13.85 -2.46 25.32
N GLU A 386 -14.35 -1.98 24.18
CA GLU A 386 -15.77 -1.69 23.97
C GLU A 386 -16.58 -3.00 23.85
N GLU A 387 -17.45 -3.27 24.82
CA GLU A 387 -18.34 -4.43 24.84
C GLU A 387 -19.77 -4.06 24.45
N ASN A 388 -20.43 -4.88 23.63
CA ASN A 388 -21.85 -4.70 23.30
C ASN A 388 -22.74 -4.93 24.53
N LYS A 389 -23.87 -4.20 24.68
CA LYS A 389 -24.80 -4.32 25.82
C LYS A 389 -25.31 -5.77 26.01
N ARG A 390 -25.62 -6.15 27.26
CA ARG A 390 -25.83 -7.54 27.72
C ARG A 390 -27.30 -7.86 28.02
N GLU A 391 -27.75 -9.06 27.69
CA GLU A 391 -28.77 -9.79 28.46
C GLU A 391 -28.07 -10.86 29.33
N LYS A 392 -28.50 -11.02 30.59
CA LYS A 392 -27.92 -12.06 31.47
C LYS A 392 -28.29 -13.44 30.93
N ARG A 393 -27.29 -14.32 30.80
CA ARG A 393 -27.53 -15.73 30.47
C ARG A 393 -28.14 -16.44 31.67
N VAL A 394 -29.14 -17.27 31.39
CA VAL A 394 -29.87 -18.08 32.37
C VAL A 394 -29.31 -19.52 32.42
N GLU A 395 -28.62 -19.98 31.36
CA GLU A 395 -28.16 -21.37 31.23
C GLU A 395 -26.67 -21.54 31.57
N GLY A 396 -26.39 -22.44 32.51
CA GLY A 396 -25.06 -23.00 32.75
C GLY A 396 -24.81 -24.23 31.87
N VAL A 397 -23.58 -24.39 31.40
CA VAL A 397 -23.14 -25.63 30.73
C VAL A 397 -22.23 -26.36 31.70
N ASN A 398 -22.46 -27.66 31.90
CA ASN A 398 -21.63 -28.49 32.76
C ASN A 398 -20.20 -28.56 32.22
N SER A 399 -19.22 -28.41 33.12
CA SER A 399 -17.82 -28.59 32.78
C SER A 399 -17.54 -30.05 32.43
N VAL A 400 -16.78 -30.27 31.36
CA VAL A 400 -16.33 -31.60 30.97
C VAL A 400 -14.97 -31.86 31.62
N GLU A 401 -14.96 -32.62 32.70
CA GLU A 401 -13.72 -33.06 33.35
C GLU A 401 -13.14 -34.28 32.62
N GLN A 402 -12.19 -34.04 31.74
CA GLN A 402 -11.43 -35.08 31.04
C GLN A 402 -9.95 -35.02 31.42
N LYS A 403 -9.35 -36.20 31.59
CA LYS A 403 -7.90 -36.31 31.87
C LYS A 403 -7.11 -35.85 30.65
N VAL A 404 -6.37 -34.74 30.81
CA VAL A 404 -5.47 -34.23 29.76
C VAL A 404 -4.09 -34.85 29.89
N HIS A 405 -3.63 -35.54 28.84
CA HIS A 405 -2.30 -36.16 28.79
C HIS A 405 -1.17 -35.14 28.68
N LYS A 406 0.03 -35.51 29.15
CA LYS A 406 1.27 -34.73 28.96
C LYS A 406 1.58 -34.48 27.48
N ILE A 407 2.21 -33.35 27.19
CA ILE A 407 2.68 -32.95 25.85
C ILE A 407 3.92 -33.75 25.49
N ARG A 408 3.84 -34.46 24.35
CA ARG A 408 4.94 -35.27 23.81
C ARG A 408 5.90 -34.41 22.98
N LYS A 409 7.18 -34.77 22.97
CA LYS A 409 8.22 -34.14 22.15
C LYS A 409 7.84 -34.07 20.66
N ASP A 410 7.17 -35.10 20.13
CA ASP A 410 6.73 -35.13 18.72
C ASP A 410 5.70 -34.06 18.36
N GLU A 411 4.82 -33.68 19.31
CA GLU A 411 3.84 -32.62 19.11
C GLU A 411 4.54 -31.27 18.97
N VAL A 412 5.53 -31.02 19.82
CA VAL A 412 6.39 -29.82 19.78
C VAL A 412 7.19 -29.78 18.48
N ARG A 413 7.79 -30.90 18.06
CA ARG A 413 8.53 -31.00 16.80
C ARG A 413 7.65 -30.67 15.60
N LYS A 414 6.42 -31.20 15.56
CA LYS A 414 5.42 -30.88 14.53
C LYS A 414 5.02 -29.40 14.55
N ALA A 415 4.84 -28.81 15.74
CA ALA A 415 4.51 -27.39 15.89
C ALA A 415 5.65 -26.48 15.39
N LEU A 416 6.90 -26.76 15.77
CA LEU A 416 8.09 -26.03 15.31
C LEU A 416 8.27 -26.11 13.79
N LYS A 417 8.06 -27.30 13.19
CA LYS A 417 8.13 -27.48 11.73
C LYS A 417 7.10 -26.62 10.99
N ARG A 418 5.92 -26.39 11.58
CA ARG A 418 4.87 -25.51 11.02
C ARG A 418 5.19 -24.02 11.14
N MET A 419 6.11 -23.62 12.03
CA MET A 419 6.48 -22.21 12.17
C MET A 419 7.25 -21.71 10.94
N LYS A 420 6.92 -20.50 10.47
CA LYS A 420 7.60 -19.87 9.33
C LYS A 420 8.75 -18.99 9.82
N SER A 421 9.90 -19.09 9.16
CA SER A 421 11.08 -18.23 9.38
C SER A 421 10.92 -16.85 8.73
N GLY A 422 11.70 -15.86 9.17
CA GLY A 422 11.71 -14.49 8.68
C GLY A 422 10.51 -13.66 9.13
N LYS A 423 9.95 -13.96 10.30
CA LYS A 423 8.80 -13.25 10.88
C LYS A 423 9.25 -12.22 11.92
N ALA A 424 8.53 -11.12 12.01
CA ALA A 424 8.77 -10.09 13.02
C ALA A 424 8.53 -10.69 14.42
N VAL A 425 9.47 -10.44 15.33
CA VAL A 425 9.48 -10.94 16.70
C VAL A 425 8.49 -10.19 17.58
N GLY A 426 8.09 -10.83 18.68
CA GLY A 426 7.32 -10.21 19.75
C GLY A 426 8.21 -9.43 20.71
N PRO A 427 7.68 -8.99 21.88
CA PRO A 427 8.42 -8.20 22.86
C PRO A 427 9.59 -8.93 23.53
N ASP A 428 9.66 -10.26 23.40
CA ASP A 428 10.76 -11.08 23.92
C ASP A 428 11.99 -11.08 23.01
N ASP A 429 11.88 -10.55 21.79
CA ASP A 429 12.95 -10.53 20.78
C ASP A 429 13.56 -11.91 20.46
N ILE A 430 12.82 -13.00 20.72
CA ILE A 430 13.25 -14.37 20.40
C ILE A 430 12.68 -14.80 19.03
N PRO A 431 13.50 -14.84 17.97
CA PRO A 431 13.07 -15.33 16.67
C PRO A 431 12.89 -16.86 16.69
N VAL A 432 12.00 -17.38 15.84
CA VAL A 432 11.71 -18.83 15.83
C VAL A 432 12.89 -19.65 15.31
N GLU A 433 13.79 -18.99 14.59
CA GLU A 433 15.06 -19.50 14.12
C GLU A 433 15.92 -20.01 15.28
N VAL A 434 15.91 -19.35 16.44
CA VAL A 434 16.64 -19.83 17.63
C VAL A 434 16.17 -21.24 17.99
N TRP A 435 14.86 -21.44 18.11
CA TRP A 435 14.27 -22.74 18.42
C TRP A 435 14.53 -23.80 17.34
N LYS A 436 14.62 -23.39 16.07
CA LYS A 436 14.91 -24.32 14.97
C LYS A 436 16.38 -24.72 14.92
N CYS A 437 17.30 -23.80 15.21
CA CYS A 437 18.74 -24.05 15.19
C CYS A 437 19.18 -24.96 16.35
N LEU A 438 18.54 -24.84 17.51
CA LEU A 438 18.82 -25.67 18.69
C LEU A 438 18.35 -27.13 18.55
N GLY A 439 17.61 -27.48 17.49
CA GLY A 439 17.23 -28.85 17.18
C GLY A 439 16.50 -29.55 18.32
N GLU A 440 16.95 -30.75 18.69
CA GLU A 440 16.33 -31.56 19.74
C GLU A 440 16.40 -30.90 21.12
N ALA A 441 17.48 -30.20 21.47
CA ALA A 441 17.57 -29.50 22.76
C ALA A 441 16.43 -28.50 22.97
N ALA A 442 16.02 -27.78 21.91
CA ALA A 442 14.85 -26.91 21.97
C ALA A 442 13.54 -27.70 22.13
N VAL A 443 13.39 -28.84 21.47
CA VAL A 443 12.20 -29.70 21.61
C VAL A 443 12.06 -30.20 23.05
N GLU A 444 13.16 -30.61 23.69
CA GLU A 444 13.16 -31.07 25.07
C GLU A 444 12.81 -29.96 26.05
N PHE A 445 13.46 -28.81 25.92
CA PHE A 445 13.19 -27.64 26.74
C PHE A 445 11.73 -27.17 26.61
N LEU A 446 11.25 -26.99 25.38
CA LEU A 446 9.89 -26.54 25.11
C LEU A 446 8.85 -27.56 25.59
N ALA A 447 9.09 -28.86 25.40
CA ALA A 447 8.19 -29.89 25.93
C ALA A 447 8.13 -29.85 27.46
N SER A 448 9.26 -29.67 28.15
CA SER A 448 9.27 -29.51 29.60
C SER A 448 8.52 -28.24 30.03
N LEU A 449 8.77 -27.11 29.37
CA LEU A 449 8.09 -25.84 29.66
C LEU A 449 6.58 -25.96 29.47
N PHE A 450 6.15 -26.50 28.34
CA PHE A 450 4.74 -26.68 28.01
C PHE A 450 4.03 -27.64 28.97
N ASN A 451 4.70 -28.69 29.43
CA ASN A 451 4.14 -29.56 30.45
C ASN A 451 4.00 -28.86 31.81
N ARG A 452 4.94 -27.99 32.20
CA ARG A 452 4.79 -27.17 33.41
C ARG A 452 3.61 -26.22 33.30
N VAL A 453 3.45 -25.54 32.17
CA VAL A 453 2.28 -24.67 31.90
C VAL A 453 0.97 -25.47 31.94
N LEU A 454 0.98 -26.68 31.35
CA LEU A 454 -0.16 -27.58 31.41
C LEU A 454 -0.47 -28.05 32.83
N GLU A 455 0.53 -28.30 33.67
CA GLU A 455 0.35 -28.73 35.06
C GLU A 455 -0.13 -27.59 35.96
N SER A 456 0.49 -26.41 35.85
CA SER A 456 0.15 -25.22 36.66
C SER A 456 -1.10 -24.48 36.20
N GLU A 457 -1.54 -24.71 34.96
CA GLU A 457 -2.59 -23.93 34.28
C GLU A 457 -2.28 -22.42 34.19
N MET A 458 -0.99 -22.06 34.28
CA MET A 458 -0.51 -20.69 34.24
C MET A 458 0.61 -20.53 33.23
N MET A 459 0.49 -19.52 32.37
CA MET A 459 1.53 -19.16 31.42
C MET A 459 2.51 -18.12 31.96
N PRO A 460 3.73 -18.05 31.38
CA PRO A 460 4.71 -17.02 31.73
C PRO A 460 4.15 -15.60 31.54
N GLU A 461 4.44 -14.71 32.48
CA GLU A 461 3.99 -13.31 32.45
C GLU A 461 4.55 -12.56 31.23
N GLU A 462 5.72 -12.95 30.73
CA GLU A 462 6.34 -12.37 29.54
C GLU A 462 5.48 -12.56 28.29
N TRP A 463 4.70 -13.65 28.21
CA TRP A 463 3.84 -13.94 27.06
C TRP A 463 2.58 -13.06 27.02
N ARG A 464 2.24 -12.39 28.13
CA ARG A 464 1.07 -11.51 28.22
C ARG A 464 1.28 -10.15 27.57
N ARG A 465 2.53 -9.79 27.27
CA ARG A 465 2.90 -8.53 26.61
C ARG A 465 2.90 -8.69 25.09
N SER A 466 2.36 -7.70 24.39
CA SER A 466 2.34 -7.68 22.91
C SER A 466 2.58 -6.29 22.33
N VAL A 467 3.02 -6.24 21.08
CA VAL A 467 3.19 -4.99 20.32
C VAL A 467 2.21 -4.99 19.15
N LEU A 468 1.29 -4.04 19.13
CA LEU A 468 0.32 -3.86 18.05
C LEU A 468 0.90 -2.95 16.98
N VAL A 469 0.93 -3.43 15.73
CA VAL A 469 1.36 -2.67 14.56
C VAL A 469 0.15 -2.32 13.69
N PRO A 470 -0.20 -1.03 13.51
CA PRO A 470 -1.26 -0.61 12.62
C PRO A 470 -0.86 -0.87 11.15
N ASN A 471 -1.64 -1.67 10.45
CA ASN A 471 -1.43 -1.98 9.04
C ASN A 471 -2.57 -1.42 8.19
N PHE A 472 -2.25 -0.53 7.25
CA PHE A 472 -3.24 0.12 6.39
C PHE A 472 -3.94 -0.88 5.47
N LYS A 473 -5.27 -0.84 5.41
CA LYS A 473 -6.10 -1.73 4.60
C LYS A 473 -6.01 -1.45 3.09
N ASN A 474 -5.23 -0.45 2.66
CA ASN A 474 -5.11 0.03 1.28
C ASN A 474 -6.45 0.49 0.70
N LYS A 475 -7.32 1.06 1.55
CA LYS A 475 -8.65 1.57 1.21
C LYS A 475 -8.98 2.75 2.13
N GLY A 476 -9.68 3.74 1.58
CA GLY A 476 -10.11 4.94 2.32
C GLY A 476 -8.98 5.93 2.61
N ASP A 477 -9.28 6.91 3.45
CA ASP A 477 -8.33 7.91 3.90
C ASP A 477 -7.22 7.28 4.76
N VAL A 478 -5.97 7.52 4.35
CA VAL A 478 -4.75 7.06 5.01
C VAL A 478 -4.58 7.69 6.39
N GLN A 479 -5.17 8.86 6.65
CA GLN A 479 -5.10 9.56 7.94
C GLN A 479 -6.15 9.07 8.94
N SER A 480 -7.10 8.22 8.54
CA SER A 480 -8.16 7.72 9.42
C SER A 480 -7.78 6.39 10.07
N CYS A 481 -7.80 6.33 11.41
CA CYS A 481 -7.47 5.11 12.18
C CYS A 481 -8.33 3.89 11.79
N SER A 482 -9.60 4.10 11.43
CA SER A 482 -10.54 3.02 11.06
C SER A 482 -10.11 2.20 9.84
N ASN A 483 -9.31 2.81 8.97
CA ASN A 483 -8.75 2.18 7.78
C ASN A 483 -7.50 1.34 8.05
N TYR A 484 -7.11 1.17 9.32
CA TYR A 484 -6.01 0.31 9.73
C TYR A 484 -6.53 -0.96 10.41
N ARG A 485 -5.72 -2.01 10.35
CA ARG A 485 -5.90 -3.25 11.10
C ARG A 485 -4.75 -3.39 12.08
N GLY A 486 -5.04 -3.60 13.36
CA GLY A 486 -4.03 -3.79 14.39
C GLY A 486 -3.52 -5.22 14.43
N ILE A 487 -2.27 -5.46 14.02
CA ILE A 487 -1.67 -6.80 14.08
C ILE A 487 -0.81 -6.90 15.33
N LYS A 488 -1.10 -7.87 16.22
CA LYS A 488 -0.33 -8.13 17.43
C LYS A 488 0.90 -8.99 17.12
N LEU A 489 2.07 -8.45 17.44
CA LEU A 489 3.32 -9.19 17.54
C LEU A 489 3.40 -9.76 18.96
N MET A 490 3.52 -11.08 19.04
CA MET A 490 3.54 -11.87 20.28
C MET A 490 4.73 -12.81 20.25
N SER A 491 5.14 -13.30 21.41
CA SER A 491 6.23 -14.27 21.55
C SER A 491 6.10 -15.42 20.55
N HIS A 492 7.19 -15.74 19.85
CA HIS A 492 7.21 -16.92 18.99
C HIS A 492 7.09 -18.21 19.79
N THR A 493 7.61 -18.25 21.01
CA THR A 493 7.53 -19.39 21.93
C THR A 493 6.07 -19.67 22.30
N MET A 494 5.30 -18.63 22.65
CA MET A 494 3.85 -18.72 22.86
C MET A 494 3.13 -19.27 21.63
N LYS A 495 3.49 -18.82 20.42
CA LYS A 495 2.87 -19.33 19.18
C LYS A 495 3.16 -20.80 18.91
N VAL A 496 4.27 -21.34 19.40
CA VAL A 496 4.56 -22.79 19.34
C VAL A 496 3.63 -23.53 20.29
N TRP A 497 3.47 -23.04 21.53
CA TRP A 497 2.50 -23.55 22.50
C TRP A 497 1.07 -23.56 21.92
N GLU A 498 0.61 -22.43 21.38
CA GLU A 498 -0.70 -22.27 20.75
C GLU A 498 -0.94 -23.32 19.65
N ARG A 499 0.09 -23.65 18.86
CA ARG A 499 0.00 -24.69 17.82
C ARG A 499 -0.13 -26.11 18.36
N VAL A 500 0.49 -26.40 19.50
CA VAL A 500 0.32 -27.69 20.18
C VAL A 500 -1.11 -27.80 20.69
N VAL A 501 -1.61 -26.77 21.39
CA VAL A 501 -2.99 -26.72 21.88
C VAL A 501 -4.00 -26.80 20.74
N GLU A 502 -3.81 -26.02 19.66
CA GLU A 502 -4.65 -26.07 18.45
C GLU A 502 -4.74 -27.50 17.89
N ALA A 503 -3.61 -28.18 17.76
CA ALA A 503 -3.56 -29.54 17.21
C ALA A 503 -4.28 -30.57 18.08
N ARG A 504 -4.37 -30.34 19.39
CA ARG A 504 -5.14 -31.18 20.31
C ARG A 504 -6.62 -30.86 20.26
N LEU A 505 -7.00 -29.59 20.31
CA LEU A 505 -8.40 -29.16 20.26
C LEU A 505 -9.09 -29.60 18.97
N ARG A 506 -8.37 -29.57 17.83
CA ARG A 506 -8.89 -30.06 16.54
C ARG A 506 -9.20 -31.57 16.49
N LYS A 507 -8.75 -32.36 17.47
CA LYS A 507 -9.11 -33.79 17.58
C LYS A 507 -10.38 -34.01 18.38
N VAL A 508 -10.79 -33.03 19.18
CA VAL A 508 -11.93 -33.12 20.09
C VAL A 508 -13.11 -32.36 19.52
N VAL A 509 -12.87 -31.22 18.87
CA VAL A 509 -13.91 -30.37 18.32
C VAL A 509 -14.05 -30.61 16.83
N GLU A 510 -15.23 -31.04 16.43
CA GLU A 510 -15.68 -31.07 15.04
C GLU A 510 -16.35 -29.75 14.68
N ILE A 511 -15.96 -29.17 13.54
CA ILE A 511 -16.52 -27.91 13.03
C ILE A 511 -17.33 -28.26 11.79
N CYS A 512 -18.49 -27.61 11.65
CA CYS A 512 -19.42 -27.87 10.56
C CYS A 512 -18.83 -27.77 9.15
N GLU A 513 -19.47 -28.48 8.22
CA GLU A 513 -19.06 -28.54 6.82
C GLU A 513 -19.20 -27.21 6.08
N GLN A 514 -20.12 -26.35 6.50
CA GLN A 514 -20.40 -25.04 5.91
C GLN A 514 -19.32 -24.01 6.21
N GLN A 515 -18.45 -24.26 7.21
CA GLN A 515 -17.31 -23.41 7.52
C GLN A 515 -16.10 -23.81 6.67
N TYR A 516 -15.74 -22.95 5.72
CA TYR A 516 -14.58 -23.07 4.84
C TYR A 516 -13.34 -22.34 5.40
N GLY A 517 -13.55 -21.32 6.23
CA GLY A 517 -12.49 -20.51 6.82
C GLY A 517 -11.72 -21.26 7.89
N PHE A 518 -10.38 -21.20 7.83
CA PHE A 518 -9.45 -21.81 8.82
C PHE A 518 -9.57 -23.32 9.02
N MET A 519 -10.28 -24.01 8.13
CA MET A 519 -10.44 -25.47 8.18
C MET A 519 -9.41 -26.17 7.28
N PRO A 520 -8.85 -27.31 7.72
CA PRO A 520 -7.94 -28.08 6.90
C PRO A 520 -8.69 -28.64 5.69
N ARG A 521 -8.00 -28.75 4.55
CA ARG A 521 -8.53 -29.32 3.31
C ARG A 521 -9.73 -28.59 2.68
N LYS A 522 -10.10 -27.41 3.19
CA LYS A 522 -11.03 -26.45 2.58
C LYS A 522 -10.27 -25.18 2.18
N SER A 523 -10.71 -24.53 1.12
CA SER A 523 -10.06 -23.38 0.48
C SER A 523 -11.10 -22.35 0.07
N THR A 524 -10.64 -21.13 -0.25
CA THR A 524 -11.51 -20.10 -0.84
C THR A 524 -12.06 -20.55 -2.19
N THR A 525 -11.29 -21.32 -2.95
CA THR A 525 -11.70 -21.87 -4.25
C THR A 525 -12.91 -22.78 -4.12
N ASP A 526 -13.04 -23.57 -3.04
CA ASP A 526 -14.21 -24.41 -2.77
C ASP A 526 -15.51 -23.61 -2.71
N ALA A 527 -15.54 -22.59 -1.83
CA ALA A 527 -16.72 -21.75 -1.63
C ALA A 527 -17.04 -20.90 -2.88
N ILE A 528 -16.02 -20.36 -3.56
CA ILE A 528 -16.21 -19.63 -4.82
C ILE A 528 -16.80 -20.56 -5.89
N PHE A 529 -16.27 -21.79 -6.01
CA PHE A 529 -16.75 -22.78 -6.97
C PHE A 529 -18.20 -23.16 -6.69
N ALA A 530 -18.53 -23.46 -5.43
CA ALA A 530 -19.87 -23.86 -5.03
C ALA A 530 -20.91 -22.76 -5.36
N LEU A 531 -20.63 -21.51 -4.98
CA LEU A 531 -21.51 -20.38 -5.30
C LEU A 531 -21.67 -20.19 -6.82
N ARG A 532 -20.57 -20.21 -7.59
CA ARG A 532 -20.62 -20.05 -9.05
C ARG A 532 -21.44 -21.16 -9.73
N MET A 533 -21.25 -22.41 -9.29
CA MET A 533 -22.00 -23.55 -9.81
C MET A 533 -23.49 -23.44 -9.47
N LEU A 534 -23.83 -23.00 -8.26
CA LEU A 534 -25.22 -22.79 -7.84
C LEU A 534 -25.87 -21.73 -8.74
N MET A 535 -25.25 -20.56 -8.85
CA MET A 535 -25.72 -19.48 -9.73
C MET A 535 -25.87 -19.93 -11.19
N GLU A 536 -24.91 -20.72 -11.71
CA GLU A 536 -24.97 -21.25 -13.06
C GLU A 536 -26.14 -22.21 -13.28
N LYS A 537 -26.42 -23.11 -12.32
CA LYS A 537 -27.54 -24.06 -12.44
C LYS A 537 -28.89 -23.35 -12.40
N TYR A 538 -29.10 -22.40 -11.48
CA TYR A 538 -30.34 -21.62 -11.42
C TYR A 538 -30.52 -20.76 -12.67
N ARG A 539 -29.42 -20.17 -13.16
CA ARG A 539 -29.40 -19.45 -14.43
C ARG A 539 -29.91 -20.32 -15.57
N ASP A 540 -29.36 -21.52 -15.70
CA ASP A 540 -29.70 -22.46 -16.76
C ASP A 540 -31.09 -23.07 -16.61
N GLY A 541 -31.61 -23.21 -15.40
CA GLY A 541 -32.99 -23.60 -15.13
C GLY A 541 -34.01 -22.47 -15.34
N GLN A 542 -33.56 -21.24 -15.65
CA GLN A 542 -34.42 -20.05 -15.75
C GLN A 542 -35.22 -19.76 -14.45
N ARG A 543 -34.63 -20.10 -13.30
CA ARG A 543 -35.20 -19.87 -11.96
C ARG A 543 -34.46 -18.76 -11.25
N GLU A 544 -35.17 -18.05 -10.37
CA GLU A 544 -34.56 -17.04 -9.51
C GLU A 544 -33.71 -17.70 -8.42
N LEU A 545 -32.60 -17.06 -8.08
CA LEU A 545 -31.77 -17.41 -6.93
C LEU A 545 -31.41 -16.12 -6.20
N HIS A 546 -31.75 -16.09 -4.92
CA HIS A 546 -31.53 -14.95 -4.05
C HIS A 546 -30.31 -15.24 -3.18
N CYS A 547 -29.32 -14.35 -3.21
CA CYS A 547 -28.07 -14.48 -2.46
C CYS A 547 -27.87 -13.23 -1.61
N VAL A 548 -27.68 -13.39 -0.30
CA VAL A 548 -27.29 -12.31 0.61
C VAL A 548 -25.87 -12.57 1.09
N PHE A 549 -25.01 -11.56 0.94
CA PHE A 549 -23.63 -11.56 1.41
C PHE A 549 -23.58 -10.76 2.70
N VAL A 550 -23.37 -11.43 3.82
CA VAL A 550 -23.36 -10.85 5.17
C VAL A 550 -21.91 -10.67 5.64
N ASP A 551 -21.58 -9.47 6.11
CA ASP A 551 -20.29 -9.11 6.72
C ASP A 551 -20.53 -8.73 8.18
N LEU A 552 -19.62 -9.12 9.08
CA LEU A 552 -19.72 -8.81 10.50
C LEU A 552 -18.84 -7.62 10.89
N GLU A 553 -19.33 -6.79 11.81
CA GLU A 553 -18.58 -5.64 12.27
C GLU A 553 -17.44 -6.04 13.20
N LYS A 554 -16.20 -5.93 12.70
CA LYS A 554 -14.97 -6.13 13.50
C LYS A 554 -15.01 -7.45 14.28
N ALA A 555 -15.53 -8.52 13.67
CA ALA A 555 -15.88 -9.77 14.36
C ALA A 555 -14.79 -10.29 15.31
N TYR A 556 -13.53 -10.32 14.85
CA TYR A 556 -12.39 -10.76 15.65
C TYR A 556 -12.14 -9.92 16.90
N ASP A 557 -12.31 -8.60 16.80
CA ASP A 557 -12.01 -7.65 17.88
C ASP A 557 -13.16 -7.59 18.90
N ARG A 558 -14.37 -8.01 18.50
CA ARG A 558 -15.60 -7.92 19.30
C ARG A 558 -16.09 -9.23 19.91
N VAL A 559 -15.40 -10.36 19.70
CA VAL A 559 -15.78 -11.63 20.33
C VAL A 559 -15.77 -11.50 21.86
N PRO A 560 -16.90 -11.70 22.56
CA PRO A 560 -16.92 -11.72 24.01
C PRO A 560 -16.20 -12.95 24.55
N ARG A 561 -15.35 -12.78 25.59
CA ARG A 561 -14.58 -13.89 26.17
C ARG A 561 -15.47 -14.94 26.83
N GLU A 562 -16.51 -14.50 27.54
CA GLU A 562 -17.49 -15.41 28.15
C GLU A 562 -18.23 -16.28 27.12
N GLU A 563 -18.53 -15.72 25.95
CA GLU A 563 -19.09 -16.48 24.83
C GLU A 563 -18.11 -17.54 24.34
N LEU A 564 -16.84 -17.18 24.19
CA LEU A 564 -15.79 -18.13 23.82
C LEU A 564 -15.68 -19.29 24.81
N TRP A 565 -15.65 -19.03 26.11
CA TRP A 565 -15.57 -20.08 27.14
C TRP A 565 -16.76 -21.02 27.05
N TYR A 566 -17.95 -20.46 26.90
CA TYR A 566 -19.17 -21.24 26.74
C TYR A 566 -19.13 -22.10 25.47
N CYS A 567 -18.78 -21.53 24.31
CA CYS A 567 -18.70 -22.27 23.05
C CYS A 567 -17.67 -23.40 23.14
N MET A 568 -16.54 -23.19 23.82
CA MET A 568 -15.56 -24.25 24.06
C MET A 568 -16.14 -25.39 24.88
N ARG A 569 -16.81 -25.09 26.00
CA ARG A 569 -17.44 -26.13 26.85
C ARG A 569 -18.53 -26.88 26.11
N LYS A 570 -19.41 -26.17 25.41
CA LYS A 570 -20.49 -26.77 24.60
C LYS A 570 -19.95 -27.66 23.47
N SER A 571 -18.78 -27.34 22.94
CA SER A 571 -18.09 -28.16 21.94
C SER A 571 -17.32 -29.36 22.52
N GLY A 572 -17.53 -29.70 23.80
CA GLY A 572 -16.91 -30.85 24.45
C GLY A 572 -15.43 -30.66 24.82
N VAL A 573 -14.92 -29.43 24.83
CA VAL A 573 -13.53 -29.17 25.23
C VAL A 573 -13.36 -29.37 26.73
N ALA A 574 -12.35 -30.15 27.12
CA ALA A 574 -12.01 -30.38 28.52
C ALA A 574 -11.77 -29.06 29.28
N GLU A 575 -12.30 -28.96 30.51
CA GLU A 575 -12.25 -27.72 31.31
C GLU A 575 -10.83 -27.21 31.53
N LYS A 576 -9.86 -28.11 31.60
CA LYS A 576 -8.43 -27.77 31.70
C LYS A 576 -7.93 -26.93 30.52
N TYR A 577 -8.35 -27.22 29.29
CA TYR A 577 -8.02 -26.37 28.15
C TYR A 577 -8.77 -25.05 28.19
N VAL A 578 -10.03 -25.03 28.67
CA VAL A 578 -10.79 -23.80 28.86
C VAL A 578 -10.06 -22.87 29.82
N ARG A 579 -9.60 -23.36 30.97
CA ARG A 579 -8.81 -22.60 31.96
C ARG A 579 -7.47 -22.10 31.40
N LEU A 580 -6.76 -22.91 30.63
CA LEU A 580 -5.51 -22.48 29.95
C LEU A 580 -5.75 -21.35 28.94
N VAL A 581 -6.85 -21.43 28.17
CA VAL A 581 -7.20 -20.36 27.24
C VAL A 581 -7.70 -19.14 28.03
N GLN A 582 -8.45 -19.30 29.12
CA GLN A 582 -8.81 -18.20 30.02
C GLN A 582 -7.57 -17.45 30.53
N ASP A 583 -6.57 -18.19 31.02
CA ASP A 583 -5.31 -17.60 31.45
C ASP A 583 -4.59 -16.89 30.30
N MET A 584 -4.65 -17.41 29.07
CA MET A 584 -4.05 -16.77 27.90
C MET A 584 -4.60 -15.39 27.58
N TYR A 585 -5.90 -15.20 27.74
CA TYR A 585 -6.55 -13.93 27.49
C TYR A 585 -6.55 -13.02 28.73
N ALA A 586 -6.31 -13.58 29.92
CA ALA A 586 -6.24 -12.82 31.16
C ALA A 586 -5.02 -11.88 31.22
N ARG A 587 -5.23 -10.67 31.75
CA ARG A 587 -4.17 -9.68 32.03
C ARG A 587 -3.30 -9.31 30.83
N GLY A 588 -3.78 -9.53 29.61
CA GLY A 588 -3.06 -9.17 28.39
C GLY A 588 -2.85 -7.66 28.29
N ARG A 589 -1.62 -7.25 27.96
CA ARG A 589 -1.26 -5.85 27.77
C ARG A 589 -0.62 -5.61 26.41
N THR A 590 -0.84 -4.43 25.86
CA THR A 590 -0.31 -4.07 24.55
C THR A 590 0.12 -2.62 24.48
N VAL A 591 1.13 -2.39 23.65
CA VAL A 591 1.54 -1.05 23.18
C VAL A 591 1.27 -0.95 21.67
N VAL A 592 1.00 0.24 21.14
CA VAL A 592 0.86 0.46 19.70
C VAL A 592 2.18 1.02 19.17
N LYS A 593 2.79 0.34 18.19
CA LYS A 593 3.98 0.80 17.48
C LYS A 593 3.57 1.52 16.20
N CYS A 594 3.60 2.85 16.22
CA CYS A 594 3.28 3.71 15.09
C CYS A 594 4.53 4.40 14.52
N ALA A 595 4.36 5.22 13.50
CA ALA A 595 5.47 5.91 12.81
C ALA A 595 6.21 6.95 13.68
N VAL A 596 5.55 7.46 14.71
CA VAL A 596 6.10 8.48 15.61
C VAL A 596 6.67 7.88 16.90
N GLY A 597 6.53 6.57 17.13
CA GLY A 597 7.04 5.92 18.34
C GLY A 597 6.12 4.80 18.84
N GLN A 598 6.28 4.45 20.11
CA GLN A 598 5.39 3.54 20.83
C GLN A 598 4.47 4.33 21.75
N THR A 599 3.22 3.91 21.86
CA THR A 599 2.28 4.47 22.83
C THR A 599 2.57 3.92 24.23
N GLU A 600 1.95 4.54 25.23
CA GLU A 600 1.78 3.92 26.54
C GLU A 600 1.05 2.57 26.44
N GLU A 601 1.31 1.72 27.43
CA GLU A 601 0.68 0.40 27.57
C GLU A 601 -0.78 0.55 28.02
N PHE A 602 -1.65 -0.31 27.48
CA PHE A 602 -3.03 -0.44 27.92
C PHE A 602 -3.47 -1.91 27.97
N LYS A 603 -4.57 -2.17 28.71
CA LYS A 603 -5.14 -3.51 28.89
C LYS A 603 -6.00 -3.91 27.70
N VAL A 604 -6.01 -5.21 27.42
CA VAL A 604 -6.89 -5.82 26.41
C VAL A 604 -7.87 -6.73 27.11
N GLU A 605 -9.16 -6.41 27.02
CA GLU A 605 -10.24 -7.12 27.74
C GLU A 605 -11.23 -7.84 26.82
N VAL A 606 -11.33 -7.43 25.55
CA VAL A 606 -12.27 -8.01 24.57
C VAL A 606 -11.52 -8.54 23.34
N GLY A 607 -12.15 -9.49 22.65
CA GLY A 607 -11.71 -9.97 21.35
C GLY A 607 -10.59 -11.00 21.38
N LEU A 608 -10.33 -11.57 20.20
CA LEU A 608 -9.29 -12.55 19.97
C LEU A 608 -7.96 -11.87 19.60
N HIS A 609 -6.82 -12.46 19.96
CA HIS A 609 -5.51 -11.92 19.59
C HIS A 609 -5.28 -12.04 18.07
N GLN A 610 -5.38 -10.92 17.34
CA GLN A 610 -5.06 -10.84 15.91
C GLN A 610 -3.55 -11.03 15.67
N GLY A 611 -3.13 -12.25 15.33
CA GLY A 611 -1.72 -12.63 15.17
C GLY A 611 -1.32 -13.89 15.94
N SER A 612 -2.23 -14.40 16.77
CA SER A 612 -2.17 -15.73 17.41
C SER A 612 -2.31 -16.86 16.40
N ALA A 613 -1.66 -17.99 16.69
CA ALA A 613 -1.84 -19.23 15.95
C ALA A 613 -3.12 -19.97 16.35
N LEU A 614 -3.65 -19.76 17.58
CA LEU A 614 -4.82 -20.43 18.12
C LEU A 614 -6.12 -19.66 17.86
N SER A 615 -6.10 -18.32 17.90
CA SER A 615 -7.29 -17.46 17.69
C SER A 615 -8.14 -17.84 16.47
N PRO A 616 -7.60 -18.17 15.28
CA PRO A 616 -8.44 -18.51 14.14
C PRO A 616 -9.30 -19.76 14.34
N PHE A 617 -8.79 -20.74 15.09
CA PHE A 617 -9.57 -21.94 15.41
C PHE A 617 -10.61 -21.66 16.50
N LEU A 618 -10.26 -20.87 17.52
CA LEU A 618 -11.22 -20.42 18.53
C LEU A 618 -12.38 -19.63 17.91
N PHE A 619 -12.08 -18.77 16.92
CA PHE A 619 -13.11 -18.08 16.15
C PHE A 619 -14.03 -19.03 15.39
N ALA A 620 -13.47 -20.09 14.80
CA ALA A 620 -14.26 -21.12 14.10
C ALA A 620 -15.20 -21.86 15.07
N ILE A 621 -14.74 -22.20 16.28
CA ILE A 621 -15.58 -22.81 17.34
C ILE A 621 -16.75 -21.89 17.68
N VAL A 622 -16.48 -20.59 17.88
CA VAL A 622 -17.53 -19.61 18.17
C VAL A 622 -18.53 -19.56 17.01
N MET A 623 -18.07 -19.30 15.78
CA MET A 623 -18.96 -19.24 14.61
C MET A 623 -19.78 -20.52 14.41
N ASP A 624 -19.21 -21.69 14.67
CA ASP A 624 -19.90 -22.97 14.59
C ASP A 624 -21.10 -23.02 15.55
N GLN A 625 -20.87 -22.67 16.81
CA GLN A 625 -21.90 -22.67 17.85
C GLN A 625 -22.94 -21.57 17.66
N LEU A 626 -22.54 -20.42 17.10
CA LEU A 626 -23.45 -19.30 16.80
C LEU A 626 -24.38 -19.61 15.62
N SER A 627 -23.92 -20.45 14.69
CA SER A 627 -24.65 -20.78 13.47
C SER A 627 -25.47 -22.06 13.56
N GLU A 628 -25.33 -22.85 14.63
CA GLU A 628 -25.92 -24.19 14.79
C GLU A 628 -27.43 -24.24 14.45
N GLU A 629 -28.20 -23.27 14.93
CA GLU A 629 -29.67 -23.24 14.78
C GLU A 629 -30.15 -22.65 13.44
N VAL A 630 -29.28 -21.92 12.72
CA VAL A 630 -29.65 -21.12 11.53
C VAL A 630 -28.98 -21.56 10.24
N ARG A 631 -27.90 -22.35 10.32
CA ARG A 631 -27.16 -22.82 9.16
C ARG A 631 -27.96 -23.87 8.40
N GLN A 632 -28.01 -23.71 7.09
CA GLN A 632 -28.51 -24.73 6.17
C GLN A 632 -27.34 -25.50 5.56
N GLU A 633 -27.62 -26.64 4.91
CA GLU A 633 -26.58 -27.37 4.20
C GLU A 633 -25.90 -26.53 3.11
N SER A 634 -24.61 -26.77 2.86
CA SER A 634 -23.98 -26.21 1.66
C SER A 634 -24.64 -26.81 0.41
N PRO A 635 -24.94 -26.01 -0.62
CA PRO A 635 -24.46 -24.64 -0.87
C PRO A 635 -25.38 -23.50 -0.38
N TRP A 636 -26.45 -23.78 0.36
CA TRP A 636 -27.44 -22.77 0.80
C TRP A 636 -26.90 -21.83 1.87
N THR A 637 -26.03 -22.35 2.73
CA THR A 637 -25.21 -21.55 3.63
C THR A 637 -23.74 -21.88 3.41
N MET A 638 -22.92 -20.84 3.22
CA MET A 638 -21.47 -20.96 3.11
C MET A 638 -20.81 -19.89 3.98
N MET A 639 -19.93 -20.29 4.88
CA MET A 639 -19.18 -19.39 5.75
C MET A 639 -17.69 -19.47 5.47
N PHE A 640 -17.02 -18.33 5.40
CA PHE A 640 -15.57 -18.25 5.38
C PHE A 640 -15.13 -17.29 6.47
N ALA A 641 -14.84 -17.82 7.64
CA ALA A 641 -14.65 -17.01 8.84
C ALA A 641 -15.87 -16.12 9.11
N ASP A 642 -15.73 -14.80 8.95
CA ASP A 642 -16.75 -13.78 9.14
C ASP A 642 -17.59 -13.50 7.89
N ASP A 643 -17.13 -13.90 6.69
CA ASP A 643 -17.88 -13.74 5.44
C ASP A 643 -18.94 -14.85 5.32
N ILE A 644 -20.23 -14.50 5.36
CA ILE A 644 -21.34 -15.46 5.26
C ILE A 644 -22.12 -15.22 3.95
N VAL A 645 -22.46 -16.30 3.26
CA VAL A 645 -23.37 -16.29 2.10
C VAL A 645 -24.59 -17.12 2.44
N ILE A 646 -25.76 -16.52 2.27
CA ILE A 646 -27.06 -17.16 2.45
C ILE A 646 -27.76 -17.15 1.08
N CYS A 647 -28.14 -18.33 0.60
CA CYS A 647 -28.82 -18.52 -0.66
C CYS A 647 -30.23 -19.10 -0.43
N SER A 648 -31.20 -18.68 -1.24
CA SER A 648 -32.54 -19.27 -1.26
C SER A 648 -33.19 -19.16 -2.64
N GLU A 649 -34.19 -20.00 -2.89
CA GLU A 649 -35.01 -19.98 -4.11
C GLU A 649 -36.08 -18.87 -4.09
N SER A 650 -36.45 -18.37 -2.92
CA SER A 650 -37.44 -17.29 -2.74
C SER A 650 -36.83 -16.09 -2.01
N ARG A 651 -37.29 -14.90 -2.39
CA ARG A 651 -36.93 -13.62 -1.75
C ARG A 651 -37.38 -13.59 -0.28
N GLU A 652 -38.60 -14.04 0.00
CA GLU A 652 -39.20 -14.07 1.34
C GLU A 652 -38.39 -15.01 2.23
N GLN A 653 -38.02 -16.18 1.71
CA GLN A 653 -37.23 -17.15 2.47
C GLN A 653 -35.80 -16.65 2.75
N VAL A 654 -35.15 -15.94 1.81
CA VAL A 654 -33.81 -15.37 2.08
C VAL A 654 -33.89 -14.24 3.10
N GLU A 655 -34.96 -13.45 3.09
CA GLU A 655 -35.21 -12.38 4.06
C GLU A 655 -35.44 -12.96 5.46
N GLU A 656 -36.27 -14.00 5.58
CA GLU A 656 -36.47 -14.73 6.83
C GLU A 656 -35.17 -15.34 7.35
N ASN A 657 -34.41 -15.99 6.48
CA ASN A 657 -33.11 -16.57 6.84
C ASN A 657 -32.15 -15.49 7.32
N LEU A 658 -32.10 -14.34 6.63
CA LEU A 658 -31.25 -13.22 7.01
C LEU A 658 -31.62 -12.68 8.41
N GLU A 659 -32.90 -12.57 8.72
CA GLU A 659 -33.38 -12.17 10.06
C GLU A 659 -33.04 -13.20 11.13
N ARG A 660 -33.20 -14.49 10.84
CA ARG A 660 -32.79 -15.59 11.74
C ARG A 660 -31.29 -15.51 12.03
N TRP A 661 -30.47 -15.31 11.00
CA TRP A 661 -29.04 -15.12 11.13
C TRP A 661 -28.69 -13.89 11.97
N ARG A 662 -29.31 -12.74 11.69
CA ARG A 662 -29.13 -11.54 12.50
C ARG A 662 -29.45 -11.82 13.96
N PHE A 663 -30.60 -12.42 14.26
CA PHE A 663 -31.01 -12.71 15.63
C PHE A 663 -30.02 -13.65 16.35
N ALA A 664 -29.59 -14.73 15.70
CA ALA A 664 -28.63 -15.68 16.27
C ALA A 664 -27.26 -15.04 16.58
N LEU A 665 -26.78 -14.16 15.69
CA LEU A 665 -25.50 -13.47 15.84
C LEU A 665 -25.58 -12.33 16.88
N GLU A 666 -26.61 -11.48 16.78
CA GLU A 666 -26.76 -10.30 17.63
C GLU A 666 -27.10 -10.65 19.08
N ARG A 667 -27.91 -11.70 19.33
CA ARG A 667 -28.19 -12.22 20.68
C ARG A 667 -26.91 -12.63 21.42
N ARG A 668 -25.86 -12.99 20.67
CA ARG A 668 -24.55 -13.38 21.20
C ARG A 668 -23.47 -12.34 20.87
N ARG A 669 -23.90 -11.07 20.70
CA ARG A 669 -23.08 -9.84 20.61
C ARG A 669 -22.21 -9.72 19.36
N MET A 670 -22.50 -10.46 18.29
CA MET A 670 -21.88 -10.22 16.99
C MET A 670 -22.82 -9.43 16.08
N THR A 671 -22.43 -8.22 15.73
CA THR A 671 -23.27 -7.30 14.96
C THR A 671 -23.08 -7.50 13.46
N VAL A 672 -24.19 -7.59 12.73
CA VAL A 672 -24.19 -7.61 11.26
C VAL A 672 -23.92 -6.21 10.72
N SER A 673 -22.96 -6.08 9.80
CA SER A 673 -22.64 -4.81 9.16
C SER A 673 -23.64 -4.49 8.06
N ARG A 674 -24.64 -3.67 8.37
CA ARG A 674 -25.68 -3.27 7.41
C ARG A 674 -25.10 -2.64 6.15
N SER A 675 -24.13 -1.72 6.30
CA SER A 675 -23.53 -0.97 5.18
C SER A 675 -22.73 -1.83 4.20
N LYS A 676 -22.28 -3.01 4.62
CA LYS A 676 -21.50 -3.94 3.80
C LYS A 676 -22.27 -5.20 3.40
N THR A 677 -23.43 -5.42 4.01
CA THR A 677 -24.32 -6.51 3.64
C THR A 677 -24.96 -6.16 2.31
N GLU A 678 -24.81 -7.03 1.32
CA GLU A 678 -25.29 -6.77 -0.05
C GLU A 678 -26.14 -7.95 -0.53
N TYR A 679 -27.18 -7.64 -1.31
CA TYR A 679 -28.14 -8.60 -1.86
C TYR A 679 -27.96 -8.74 -3.38
N MET A 680 -28.00 -9.95 -3.91
CA MET A 680 -27.92 -10.25 -5.34
C MET A 680 -29.03 -11.24 -5.74
N CYS A 681 -29.68 -10.97 -6.87
CA CYS A 681 -30.64 -11.88 -7.49
C CYS A 681 -30.12 -12.35 -8.85
N VAL A 682 -30.16 -13.66 -9.11
CA VAL A 682 -29.91 -14.27 -10.43
C VAL A 682 -31.25 -14.49 -11.12
N ASN A 683 -31.34 -14.24 -12.44
CA ASN A 683 -32.56 -14.38 -13.25
C ASN A 683 -33.77 -13.59 -12.73
N GLU A 684 -33.50 -12.39 -12.21
CA GLU A 684 -34.53 -11.49 -11.69
C GLU A 684 -35.69 -11.28 -12.68
N ARG A 685 -36.92 -11.47 -12.19
CA ARG A 685 -38.17 -11.23 -12.91
C ARG A 685 -38.70 -9.82 -12.65
N GLU A 686 -39.52 -9.29 -13.56
CA GLU A 686 -40.19 -8.00 -13.36
C GLU A 686 -41.06 -8.06 -12.10
N GLY A 687 -40.86 -7.11 -11.17
CA GLY A 687 -41.53 -7.08 -9.86
C GLY A 687 -40.75 -7.69 -8.70
N SER A 688 -39.58 -8.30 -8.93
CA SER A 688 -38.75 -8.86 -7.85
C SER A 688 -38.14 -7.76 -6.99
N GLY A 689 -38.78 -7.50 -5.84
CA GLY A 689 -38.35 -6.52 -4.85
C GLY A 689 -36.95 -6.77 -4.26
N THR A 690 -36.56 -5.90 -3.33
CA THR A 690 -35.34 -6.10 -2.55
C THR A 690 -35.61 -6.91 -1.28
N VAL A 691 -34.53 -7.34 -0.62
CA VAL A 691 -34.56 -7.99 0.69
C VAL A 691 -34.43 -6.92 1.76
N ARG A 692 -35.15 -7.06 2.86
CA ARG A 692 -35.07 -6.16 4.02
C ARG A 692 -34.28 -6.79 5.17
N LEU A 693 -33.64 -5.93 5.95
CA LEU A 693 -32.99 -6.26 7.22
C LEU A 693 -33.45 -5.23 8.24
N GLN A 694 -34.19 -5.67 9.26
CA GLN A 694 -34.84 -4.85 10.28
C GLN A 694 -35.75 -3.78 9.68
N GLY A 695 -36.44 -4.14 8.59
CA GLY A 695 -37.35 -3.25 7.85
C GLY A 695 -36.66 -2.31 6.85
N GLU A 696 -35.33 -2.19 6.87
CA GLU A 696 -34.56 -1.38 5.91
C GLU A 696 -34.13 -2.19 4.69
N GLU A 697 -34.11 -1.56 3.51
CA GLU A 697 -33.70 -2.23 2.28
C GLU A 697 -32.20 -2.52 2.25
N VAL A 698 -31.85 -3.79 2.01
CA VAL A 698 -30.46 -4.21 1.76
C VAL A 698 -30.05 -3.77 0.36
N LYS A 699 -28.83 -3.25 0.23
CA LYS A 699 -28.29 -2.77 -1.05
C LYS A 699 -28.25 -3.91 -2.07
N LYS A 700 -29.07 -3.80 -3.12
CA LYS A 700 -29.09 -4.74 -4.25
C LYS A 700 -27.93 -4.47 -5.21
N VAL A 701 -27.20 -5.51 -5.60
CA VAL A 701 -26.01 -5.43 -6.47
C VAL A 701 -26.04 -6.44 -7.60
N GLN A 702 -25.49 -6.04 -8.75
CA GLN A 702 -25.32 -6.90 -9.93
C GLN A 702 -23.94 -7.58 -9.98
N GLU A 703 -22.98 -7.08 -9.19
CA GLU A 703 -21.67 -7.70 -9.01
C GLU A 703 -21.26 -7.65 -7.54
N PHE A 704 -20.63 -8.71 -7.05
CA PHE A 704 -20.12 -8.79 -5.69
C PHE A 704 -18.72 -9.39 -5.67
N LYS A 705 -17.86 -8.94 -4.75
CA LYS A 705 -16.50 -9.48 -4.57
C LYS A 705 -16.46 -10.46 -3.41
N TYR A 706 -16.69 -11.75 -3.71
CA TYR A 706 -16.66 -12.83 -2.74
C TYR A 706 -15.28 -13.49 -2.66
N LEU A 707 -14.66 -13.53 -1.47
CA LEU A 707 -13.36 -14.17 -1.19
C LEU A 707 -12.24 -13.79 -2.18
N GLY A 708 -12.27 -12.54 -2.63
CA GLY A 708 -11.31 -12.02 -3.58
C GLY A 708 -11.70 -12.18 -5.05
N SER A 709 -12.68 -12.99 -5.43
CA SER A 709 -13.20 -13.19 -6.79
C SER A 709 -14.53 -12.47 -7.01
N THR A 710 -14.79 -12.03 -8.25
CA THR A 710 -16.02 -11.31 -8.60
C THR A 710 -17.05 -12.27 -9.17
N VAL A 711 -18.22 -12.30 -8.54
CA VAL A 711 -19.42 -12.98 -9.04
C VAL A 711 -20.39 -11.93 -9.60
N GLN A 712 -21.14 -12.31 -10.63
CA GLN A 712 -22.11 -11.44 -11.30
C GLN A 712 -23.45 -12.18 -11.39
N SER A 713 -24.55 -11.47 -11.16
CA SER A 713 -25.93 -11.99 -11.27
C SER A 713 -26.20 -12.62 -12.65
N ASN A 714 -25.69 -11.98 -13.70
CA ASN A 714 -25.81 -12.46 -15.07
C ASN A 714 -24.84 -13.62 -15.39
N GLY A 715 -23.95 -14.00 -14.47
CA GLY A 715 -22.96 -15.05 -14.63
C GLY A 715 -21.89 -14.79 -15.71
N GLU A 716 -21.70 -13.53 -16.12
CA GLU A 716 -20.56 -13.15 -16.94
C GLU A 716 -19.26 -13.09 -16.10
N CYS A 717 -18.12 -13.25 -16.77
CA CYS A 717 -16.81 -13.22 -16.14
C CYS A 717 -15.92 -12.06 -16.63
N GLY A 718 -16.44 -11.15 -17.47
CA GLY A 718 -15.67 -10.03 -18.02
C GLY A 718 -15.14 -9.08 -16.95
N LYS A 719 -15.96 -8.76 -15.93
CA LYS A 719 -15.50 -7.90 -14.82
C LYS A 719 -14.44 -8.59 -13.97
N GLU A 720 -14.54 -9.91 -13.78
CA GLU A 720 -13.52 -10.68 -13.07
C GLU A 720 -12.18 -10.64 -13.79
N VAL A 721 -12.18 -10.85 -15.11
CA VAL A 721 -10.97 -10.77 -15.95
C VAL A 721 -10.31 -9.39 -15.86
N LYS A 722 -11.08 -8.30 -15.96
CA LYS A 722 -10.56 -6.94 -15.79
C LYS A 722 -9.93 -6.73 -14.41
N LYS A 723 -10.58 -7.21 -13.35
CA LYS A 723 -10.04 -7.14 -11.98
C LYS A 723 -8.77 -7.99 -11.81
N ARG A 724 -8.66 -9.16 -12.46
CA ARG A 724 -7.41 -9.95 -12.52
C ARG A 724 -6.30 -9.24 -13.24
N VAL A 725 -6.58 -8.61 -14.38
CA VAL A 725 -5.61 -7.78 -15.12
C VAL A 725 -5.10 -6.64 -14.24
N GLN A 726 -6.01 -5.95 -13.53
CA GLN A 726 -5.62 -4.89 -12.60
C GLN A 726 -4.78 -5.41 -11.44
N ALA A 727 -5.12 -6.58 -10.88
CA ALA A 727 -4.33 -7.25 -9.85
C ALA A 727 -2.93 -7.61 -10.35
N GLY A 728 -2.82 -8.11 -11.59
CA GLY A 728 -1.56 -8.34 -12.29
C GLY A 728 -0.72 -7.07 -12.42
N TRP A 729 -1.30 -5.97 -12.92
CA TRP A 729 -0.61 -4.68 -13.01
C TRP A 729 -0.18 -4.14 -11.65
N ASN A 730 -1.01 -4.27 -10.62
CA ASN A 730 -0.65 -3.88 -9.26
C ASN A 730 0.51 -4.73 -8.71
N GLY A 731 0.55 -6.03 -9.03
CA GLY A 731 1.69 -6.90 -8.75
C GLY A 731 2.94 -6.46 -9.49
N TRP A 732 2.81 -6.21 -10.79
CA TRP A 732 3.90 -5.78 -11.68
C TRP A 732 4.51 -4.45 -11.25
N ARG A 733 3.69 -3.44 -10.91
CA ARG A 733 4.14 -2.12 -10.43
C ARG A 733 5.03 -2.24 -9.19
N LYS A 734 4.67 -3.11 -8.24
CA LYS A 734 5.43 -3.35 -7.00
C LYS A 734 6.82 -3.94 -7.22
N VAL A 735 7.06 -4.53 -8.40
CA VAL A 735 8.37 -5.12 -8.78
C VAL A 735 8.96 -4.45 -10.02
N SER A 736 8.40 -3.31 -10.44
CA SER A 736 8.82 -2.60 -11.66
C SER A 736 10.28 -2.12 -11.58
N GLY A 737 10.78 -1.80 -10.39
CA GLY A 737 12.19 -1.46 -10.17
C GLY A 737 13.16 -2.59 -10.55
N VAL A 738 12.70 -3.85 -10.48
CA VAL A 738 13.46 -5.03 -10.92
C VAL A 738 13.14 -5.34 -12.38
N LEU A 739 11.85 -5.38 -12.74
CA LEU A 739 11.42 -5.77 -14.07
C LEU A 739 11.90 -4.82 -15.16
N CYS A 740 12.04 -3.52 -14.87
CA CYS A 740 12.50 -2.51 -15.82
C CYS A 740 14.01 -2.24 -15.77
N ASP A 741 14.76 -2.93 -14.90
CA ASP A 741 16.22 -2.79 -14.86
C ASP A 741 16.85 -3.55 -16.04
N GLN A 742 17.57 -2.84 -16.90
CA GLN A 742 18.23 -3.42 -18.08
C GLN A 742 19.37 -4.37 -17.72
N LYS A 743 19.90 -4.29 -16.49
CA LYS A 743 20.95 -5.19 -16.00
C LYS A 743 20.44 -6.58 -15.64
N ILE A 744 19.12 -6.72 -15.47
CA ILE A 744 18.52 -7.99 -15.08
C ILE A 744 18.21 -8.79 -16.34
N SER A 745 18.70 -10.03 -16.36
CA SER A 745 18.47 -10.94 -17.49
C SER A 745 16.98 -11.19 -17.72
N ALA A 746 16.60 -11.40 -18.97
CA ALA A 746 15.23 -11.69 -19.35
C ALA A 746 14.65 -12.91 -18.61
N ARG A 747 15.49 -13.93 -18.37
CA ARG A 747 15.13 -15.13 -17.61
C ARG A 747 14.72 -14.82 -16.17
N ILE A 748 15.46 -13.96 -15.47
CA ILE A 748 15.12 -13.53 -14.11
C ILE A 748 13.84 -12.68 -14.12
N LYS A 749 13.71 -11.76 -15.08
CA LYS A 749 12.47 -10.96 -15.26
C LYS A 749 11.25 -11.86 -15.45
N GLY A 750 11.40 -12.91 -16.26
CA GLY A 750 10.42 -13.97 -16.41
C GLY A 750 10.09 -14.68 -15.11
N LYS A 751 11.11 -15.11 -14.35
CA LYS A 751 10.95 -15.74 -13.03
C LYS A 751 10.15 -14.83 -12.08
N VAL A 752 10.46 -13.54 -12.01
CA VAL A 752 9.72 -12.55 -11.20
C VAL A 752 8.26 -12.42 -11.65
N TYR A 753 8.01 -12.38 -12.97
CA TYR A 753 6.66 -12.36 -13.51
C TYR A 753 5.88 -13.62 -13.07
N ARG A 754 6.47 -14.82 -13.21
CA ARG A 754 5.84 -16.10 -12.85
C ARG A 754 5.56 -16.23 -11.35
N THR A 755 6.37 -15.63 -10.48
CA THR A 755 6.22 -15.74 -9.01
C THR A 755 5.34 -14.65 -8.39
N VAL A 756 5.29 -13.44 -8.97
CA VAL A 756 4.58 -12.30 -8.37
C VAL A 756 3.33 -11.89 -9.17
N VAL A 757 3.44 -11.85 -10.49
CA VAL A 757 2.43 -11.24 -11.37
C VAL A 757 1.41 -12.26 -11.83
N ARG A 758 1.87 -13.38 -12.40
CA ARG A 758 1.01 -14.45 -12.92
C ARG A 758 0.05 -15.01 -11.85
N PRO A 759 0.48 -15.32 -10.61
CA PRO A 759 -0.45 -15.85 -9.60
C PRO A 759 -1.57 -14.87 -9.24
N ALA A 760 -1.29 -13.56 -9.25
CA ALA A 760 -2.30 -12.54 -9.02
C ALA A 760 -3.34 -12.47 -10.16
N MET A 761 -2.93 -12.75 -11.39
CA MET A 761 -3.83 -12.84 -12.55
C MET A 761 -4.63 -14.14 -12.56
N LEU A 762 -4.06 -15.26 -12.11
CA LEU A 762 -4.71 -16.58 -12.14
C LEU A 762 -5.74 -16.79 -11.03
N TYR A 763 -5.60 -16.13 -9.88
CA TYR A 763 -6.46 -16.37 -8.71
C TYR A 763 -7.96 -16.34 -9.03
N GLY A 764 -8.65 -17.47 -8.83
CA GLY A 764 -10.09 -17.60 -9.02
C GLY A 764 -10.52 -17.85 -10.47
N LEU A 765 -9.60 -17.89 -11.44
CA LEU A 765 -9.92 -18.25 -12.82
C LEU A 765 -10.08 -19.77 -13.02
N GLU A 766 -9.60 -20.58 -12.09
CA GLU A 766 -9.77 -22.03 -12.09
C GLU A 766 -11.24 -22.47 -11.96
N THR A 767 -12.12 -21.59 -11.46
CA THR A 767 -13.56 -21.84 -11.30
C THR A 767 -14.40 -21.14 -12.38
N VAL A 768 -13.76 -20.66 -13.47
CA VAL A 768 -14.42 -19.83 -14.50
C VAL A 768 -14.20 -20.42 -15.88
N SER A 769 -15.26 -20.46 -16.69
CA SER A 769 -15.17 -20.70 -18.14
C SER A 769 -14.93 -19.40 -18.88
N LEU A 770 -13.71 -19.23 -19.42
CA LEU A 770 -13.36 -18.06 -20.22
C LEU A 770 -13.84 -18.21 -21.66
N ARG A 771 -14.29 -17.09 -22.25
CA ARG A 771 -14.49 -16.96 -23.70
C ARG A 771 -13.17 -16.61 -24.38
N LYS A 772 -13.03 -16.91 -25.67
CA LYS A 772 -11.83 -16.56 -26.45
C LYS A 772 -11.44 -15.08 -26.36
N ARG A 773 -12.42 -14.17 -26.40
CA ARG A 773 -12.19 -12.73 -26.20
C ARG A 773 -11.52 -12.40 -24.86
N GLN A 774 -11.93 -13.05 -23.78
CA GLN A 774 -11.43 -12.81 -22.42
C GLN A 774 -10.06 -13.44 -22.22
N GLU A 775 -9.83 -14.61 -22.81
CA GLU A 775 -8.50 -15.23 -22.89
C GLU A 775 -7.52 -14.30 -23.62
N SER A 776 -7.91 -13.74 -24.77
CA SER A 776 -7.11 -12.73 -25.48
C SER A 776 -6.83 -11.48 -24.66
N GLU A 777 -7.80 -10.99 -23.86
CA GLU A 777 -7.59 -9.83 -22.99
C GLU A 777 -6.50 -10.07 -21.93
N LEU A 778 -6.49 -11.26 -21.32
CA LEU A 778 -5.47 -11.69 -20.37
C LEU A 778 -4.09 -11.78 -21.04
N GLU A 779 -4.02 -12.39 -22.23
CA GLU A 779 -2.77 -12.55 -22.97
C GLU A 779 -2.20 -11.21 -23.46
N VAL A 780 -3.06 -10.29 -23.89
CA VAL A 780 -2.63 -8.94 -24.27
C VAL A 780 -2.04 -8.21 -23.07
N ALA A 781 -2.62 -8.35 -21.88
CA ALA A 781 -2.08 -7.76 -20.66
C ALA A 781 -0.73 -8.39 -20.27
N GLU A 782 -0.61 -9.72 -20.30
CA GLU A 782 0.67 -10.44 -20.09
C GLU A 782 1.75 -9.92 -21.05
N LEU A 783 1.47 -9.92 -22.35
CA LEU A 783 2.45 -9.52 -23.37
C LEU A 783 2.87 -8.06 -23.24
N LYS A 784 1.97 -7.17 -22.82
CA LYS A 784 2.33 -5.78 -22.48
C LYS A 784 3.31 -5.75 -21.32
N MET A 785 3.02 -6.46 -20.22
CA MET A 785 3.92 -6.49 -19.05
C MET A 785 5.30 -7.06 -19.39
N LEU A 786 5.37 -8.16 -20.16
CA LEU A 786 6.64 -8.77 -20.58
C LEU A 786 7.44 -7.82 -21.48
N ARG A 787 6.78 -7.21 -22.47
CA ARG A 787 7.41 -6.20 -23.36
C ARG A 787 8.02 -5.04 -22.59
N PHE A 788 7.25 -4.46 -21.66
CA PHE A 788 7.75 -3.40 -20.78
C PHE A 788 8.95 -3.84 -19.95
N SER A 789 8.97 -5.10 -19.52
CA SER A 789 10.08 -5.64 -18.73
C SER A 789 11.35 -5.83 -19.57
N LEU A 790 11.18 -6.24 -20.84
CA LEU A 790 12.28 -6.43 -21.78
C LEU A 790 12.72 -5.14 -22.49
N GLY A 791 12.03 -4.02 -22.26
CA GLY A 791 12.32 -2.75 -22.95
C GLY A 791 11.93 -2.75 -24.43
N VAL A 792 11.04 -3.67 -24.85
CA VAL A 792 10.60 -3.84 -26.23
C VAL A 792 9.24 -3.17 -26.42
N THR A 793 9.07 -2.49 -27.54
CA THR A 793 7.83 -1.83 -27.96
C THR A 793 7.12 -2.62 -29.07
N ARG A 794 5.91 -2.18 -29.46
CA ARG A 794 5.24 -2.76 -30.64
C ARG A 794 5.92 -2.36 -31.96
N LEU A 795 6.66 -1.25 -31.98
CA LEU A 795 7.32 -0.75 -33.18
C LEU A 795 8.53 -1.60 -33.57
N ASP A 796 9.11 -2.33 -32.61
CA ASP A 796 10.25 -3.23 -32.85
C ASP A 796 9.85 -4.51 -33.62
N ARG A 797 8.54 -4.69 -33.90
CA ARG A 797 7.97 -5.81 -34.69
C ARG A 797 8.42 -7.22 -34.24
N ILE A 798 8.83 -7.37 -32.99
CA ILE A 798 9.23 -8.65 -32.40
C ILE A 798 8.01 -9.55 -32.17
N ARG A 799 8.08 -10.79 -32.67
CA ARG A 799 7.03 -11.83 -32.51
C ARG A 799 6.78 -12.16 -31.04
N ASN A 800 5.52 -12.46 -30.70
CA ASN A 800 5.10 -12.74 -29.32
C ASN A 800 5.77 -13.99 -28.74
N GLU A 801 5.92 -15.03 -29.56
CA GLU A 801 6.58 -16.29 -29.24
C GLU A 801 8.02 -16.04 -28.78
N TYR A 802 8.74 -15.16 -29.47
CA TYR A 802 10.12 -14.82 -29.14
C TYR A 802 10.23 -14.11 -27.79
N ILE A 803 9.31 -13.18 -27.49
CA ILE A 803 9.27 -12.48 -26.19
C ILE A 803 9.00 -13.44 -25.04
N ARG A 804 8.07 -14.36 -25.26
CA ARG A 804 7.74 -15.43 -24.30
C ARG A 804 8.92 -16.38 -24.08
N GLY A 805 9.56 -16.83 -25.16
CA GLY A 805 10.76 -17.68 -25.09
C GLY A 805 11.93 -16.97 -24.38
N THR A 806 12.19 -15.72 -24.71
CA THR A 806 13.24 -14.89 -24.07
C THR A 806 13.00 -14.72 -22.57
N ALA A 807 11.74 -14.60 -22.15
CA ALA A 807 11.37 -14.53 -20.75
C ALA A 807 11.14 -15.90 -20.09
N HIS A 808 11.25 -17.03 -20.81
CA HIS A 808 10.90 -18.36 -20.30
C HIS A 808 9.47 -18.42 -19.73
N VAL A 809 8.50 -17.81 -20.43
CA VAL A 809 7.12 -17.61 -19.96
C VAL A 809 6.15 -18.25 -20.96
N GLY A 810 5.48 -19.32 -20.54
CA GLY A 810 4.40 -19.95 -21.28
C GLY A 810 3.17 -19.06 -21.37
N ARG A 811 2.27 -19.36 -22.33
CA ARG A 811 1.06 -18.55 -22.57
C ARG A 811 0.14 -18.59 -21.36
N LEU A 812 -0.43 -17.43 -21.02
CA LEU A 812 -1.34 -17.33 -19.89
C LEU A 812 -2.61 -18.18 -20.05
N GLY A 813 -3.16 -18.30 -21.27
CA GLY A 813 -4.33 -19.15 -21.54
C GLY A 813 -4.09 -20.61 -21.17
N ASP A 814 -2.93 -21.15 -21.56
CA ASP A 814 -2.50 -22.51 -21.21
C ASP A 814 -2.39 -22.70 -19.70
N LYS A 815 -1.86 -21.69 -18.99
CA LYS A 815 -1.77 -21.70 -17.53
C LYS A 815 -3.12 -21.62 -16.83
N VAL A 816 -4.09 -20.89 -17.38
CA VAL A 816 -5.47 -20.88 -16.87
C VAL A 816 -6.12 -22.25 -17.03
N ARG A 817 -5.95 -22.88 -18.20
CA ARG A 817 -6.43 -24.23 -18.48
C ARG A 817 -5.79 -25.27 -17.55
N GLU A 818 -4.47 -25.27 -17.41
CA GLU A 818 -3.74 -26.13 -16.46
C GLU A 818 -4.29 -25.96 -15.03
N ALA A 819 -4.55 -24.72 -14.59
CA ALA A 819 -5.12 -24.46 -13.27
C ALA A 819 -6.55 -24.99 -13.11
N ARG A 820 -7.40 -24.82 -14.14
CA ARG A 820 -8.77 -25.31 -14.16
C ARG A 820 -8.85 -26.84 -14.18
N LEU A 821 -8.04 -27.52 -15.00
CA LEU A 821 -7.95 -28.99 -15.01
C LEU A 821 -7.33 -29.55 -13.72
N ARG A 822 -6.36 -28.84 -13.13
CA ARG A 822 -5.80 -29.21 -11.82
C ARG A 822 -6.87 -29.14 -10.73
N TRP A 823 -7.70 -28.09 -10.75
CA TRP A 823 -8.82 -27.95 -9.83
C TRP A 823 -9.88 -29.04 -10.06
N PHE A 824 -10.28 -29.26 -11.31
CA PHE A 824 -11.24 -30.31 -11.66
C PHE A 824 -10.77 -31.70 -11.18
N GLY A 825 -9.52 -32.08 -11.46
CA GLY A 825 -8.99 -33.35 -10.96
C GLY A 825 -8.92 -33.40 -9.43
N HIS A 826 -8.71 -32.26 -8.76
CA HIS A 826 -8.83 -32.20 -7.30
C HIS A 826 -10.24 -32.54 -6.84
N VAL A 827 -11.27 -31.99 -7.49
CA VAL A 827 -12.67 -32.27 -7.18
C VAL A 827 -13.05 -33.71 -7.49
N GLN A 828 -12.60 -34.27 -8.62
CA GLN A 828 -12.90 -35.65 -9.03
C GLN A 828 -12.41 -36.69 -8.03
N ARG A 829 -11.25 -36.49 -7.42
CA ARG A 829 -10.67 -37.41 -6.43
C ARG A 829 -11.28 -37.29 -5.02
N ARG A 830 -12.33 -36.49 -4.84
CA ARG A 830 -13.00 -36.33 -3.54
C ARG A 830 -14.21 -37.24 -3.45
N GLU A 831 -14.61 -37.53 -2.22
CA GLU A 831 -15.83 -38.26 -1.91
C GLU A 831 -17.08 -37.54 -2.42
N SER A 832 -18.18 -38.26 -2.61
CA SER A 832 -19.44 -37.73 -3.14
C SER A 832 -20.05 -36.61 -2.29
N GLU A 833 -19.85 -36.66 -0.98
CA GLU A 833 -20.37 -35.67 -0.02
C GLU A 833 -19.66 -34.31 -0.12
N TYR A 834 -18.42 -34.30 -0.64
CA TYR A 834 -17.65 -33.07 -0.81
C TYR A 834 -18.37 -32.09 -1.74
N ILE A 835 -18.48 -30.83 -1.32
CA ILE A 835 -19.27 -29.81 -2.02
C ILE A 835 -18.95 -29.70 -3.50
N GLY A 836 -17.68 -29.83 -3.89
CA GLY A 836 -17.31 -29.77 -5.31
C GLY A 836 -17.95 -30.89 -6.14
N ARG A 837 -18.02 -32.11 -5.59
CA ARG A 837 -18.68 -33.27 -6.23
C ARG A 837 -20.19 -33.10 -6.23
N ARG A 838 -20.79 -32.79 -5.07
CA ARG A 838 -22.23 -32.45 -4.98
C ARG A 838 -22.64 -31.42 -6.02
N MET A 839 -21.85 -30.36 -6.21
CA MET A 839 -22.15 -29.31 -7.18
C MET A 839 -21.95 -29.74 -8.63
N LEU A 840 -21.08 -30.71 -8.94
CA LEU A 840 -21.01 -31.27 -10.28
C LEU A 840 -22.25 -32.13 -10.57
N ASP A 841 -22.64 -32.97 -9.60
CA ASP A 841 -23.71 -33.96 -9.76
C ASP A 841 -25.14 -33.38 -9.60
N MET A 842 -25.29 -32.23 -8.92
CA MET A 842 -26.57 -31.60 -8.67
C MET A 842 -27.33 -31.29 -9.98
N GLY A 843 -28.48 -31.93 -10.20
CA GLY A 843 -29.44 -31.57 -11.23
C GLY A 843 -30.43 -30.53 -10.73
N LEU A 844 -30.85 -29.59 -11.58
CA LEU A 844 -32.00 -28.73 -11.31
C LEU A 844 -33.07 -28.92 -12.40
N PRO A 845 -34.37 -28.93 -12.04
CA PRO A 845 -35.45 -28.95 -13.01
C PRO A 845 -35.50 -27.62 -13.78
N GLY A 846 -35.72 -27.70 -15.09
CA GLY A 846 -35.79 -26.53 -15.98
C GLY A 846 -35.08 -26.79 -17.31
N ARG A 847 -35.36 -25.95 -18.31
CA ARG A 847 -34.71 -26.03 -19.63
C ARG A 847 -33.80 -24.82 -19.83
N ARG A 848 -32.61 -25.08 -20.38
CA ARG A 848 -31.68 -24.04 -20.79
C ARG A 848 -32.31 -23.16 -21.85
N GLN A 849 -32.13 -21.85 -21.73
CA GLN A 849 -32.60 -20.88 -22.71
C GLN A 849 -32.15 -21.27 -24.13
N ARG A 850 -33.09 -21.30 -25.09
CA ARG A 850 -32.82 -21.61 -26.50
C ARG A 850 -32.03 -20.47 -27.16
N GLY A 851 -31.21 -20.80 -28.16
CA GLY A 851 -30.41 -19.83 -28.92
C GLY A 851 -28.92 -19.87 -28.57
N ARG A 852 -28.36 -18.75 -28.08
CA ARG A 852 -26.94 -18.61 -27.69
C ARG A 852 -26.76 -18.67 -26.17
N PRO A 853 -26.88 -19.85 -25.54
CA PRO A 853 -26.78 -19.95 -24.09
C PRO A 853 -25.36 -19.63 -23.60
N LYS A 854 -25.27 -19.21 -22.34
CA LYS A 854 -23.99 -18.89 -21.70
C LYS A 854 -23.21 -20.18 -21.43
N ARG A 855 -21.91 -20.17 -21.71
CA ARG A 855 -20.99 -21.29 -21.53
C ARG A 855 -20.94 -21.75 -20.07
N ARG A 856 -21.08 -23.06 -19.84
CA ARG A 856 -20.98 -23.69 -18.52
C ARG A 856 -19.53 -23.90 -18.08
N TYR A 857 -19.33 -24.18 -16.80
CA TYR A 857 -18.07 -24.69 -16.29
C TYR A 857 -17.66 -25.98 -17.00
N MET A 858 -18.57 -26.96 -17.07
CA MET A 858 -18.31 -28.26 -17.71
C MET A 858 -18.08 -28.16 -19.23
N ASP A 859 -18.73 -27.20 -19.91
CA ASP A 859 -18.41 -26.91 -21.33
C ASP A 859 -16.94 -26.48 -21.49
N GLY A 860 -16.40 -25.75 -20.51
CA GLY A 860 -14.98 -25.38 -20.43
C GLY A 860 -14.08 -26.57 -20.18
N ILE A 861 -14.43 -27.41 -19.21
CA ILE A 861 -13.66 -28.60 -18.85
C ILE A 861 -13.60 -29.61 -19.99
N ASN A 862 -14.72 -29.91 -20.63
CA ASN A 862 -14.76 -30.91 -21.71
C ASN A 862 -13.89 -30.48 -22.91
N GLU A 863 -13.91 -29.19 -23.27
CA GLU A 863 -13.01 -28.66 -24.28
C GLU A 863 -11.54 -28.76 -23.84
N ASP A 864 -11.23 -28.41 -22.60
CA ASP A 864 -9.86 -28.48 -22.07
C ASP A 864 -9.32 -29.91 -22.01
N ILE A 865 -10.14 -30.87 -21.56
CA ILE A 865 -9.83 -32.31 -21.52
C ILE A 865 -9.54 -32.84 -22.92
N LYS A 866 -10.41 -32.51 -23.89
CA LYS A 866 -10.23 -32.89 -25.29
C LYS A 866 -8.92 -32.33 -25.87
N LEU A 867 -8.57 -31.09 -25.50
CA LEU A 867 -7.34 -30.45 -25.98
C LEU A 867 -6.06 -31.07 -25.42
N VAL A 868 -6.10 -31.65 -24.22
CA VAL A 868 -4.94 -32.34 -23.61
C VAL A 868 -4.94 -33.85 -23.90
N GLY A 869 -5.97 -34.37 -24.58
CA GLY A 869 -6.08 -35.78 -24.91
C GLY A 869 -6.31 -36.69 -23.69
N ALA A 870 -6.85 -36.16 -22.60
CA ALA A 870 -7.15 -36.93 -21.39
C ALA A 870 -8.61 -37.41 -21.38
N ARG A 871 -8.94 -38.31 -20.45
CA ARG A 871 -10.30 -38.72 -20.09
C ARG A 871 -10.59 -38.36 -18.64
N VAL A 872 -11.86 -38.40 -18.23
CA VAL A 872 -12.25 -37.98 -16.86
C VAL A 872 -11.70 -38.98 -15.83
N GLU A 873 -11.69 -40.26 -16.16
CA GLU A 873 -11.22 -41.37 -15.33
C GLU A 873 -9.73 -41.24 -15.02
N ASP A 874 -8.97 -40.67 -15.97
CA ASP A 874 -7.54 -40.44 -15.79
C ASP A 874 -7.23 -39.45 -14.65
N ALA A 875 -8.24 -38.71 -14.15
CA ALA A 875 -8.10 -37.82 -13.01
C ALA A 875 -7.97 -38.55 -11.66
N GLU A 876 -8.32 -39.84 -11.58
CA GLU A 876 -8.19 -40.65 -10.37
C GLU A 876 -6.72 -40.81 -9.95
N ASP A 877 -5.83 -41.06 -10.92
CA ASP A 877 -4.39 -41.03 -10.70
C ASP A 877 -3.88 -39.58 -10.70
N ARG A 878 -3.45 -39.11 -9.52
CA ARG A 878 -2.99 -37.74 -9.34
C ARG A 878 -1.74 -37.41 -10.15
N ASP A 879 -0.80 -38.34 -10.24
CA ASP A 879 0.51 -38.07 -10.83
C ASP A 879 0.43 -38.17 -12.36
N MET A 880 -0.27 -39.18 -12.87
CA MET A 880 -0.62 -39.28 -14.29
C MET A 880 -1.41 -38.05 -14.76
N TRP A 881 -2.47 -37.66 -14.04
CA TRP A 881 -3.27 -36.46 -14.36
C TRP A 881 -2.40 -35.20 -14.40
N ARG A 882 -1.48 -35.06 -13.45
CA ARG A 882 -0.59 -33.90 -13.38
C ARG A 882 0.36 -33.82 -14.55
N GLU A 883 0.83 -34.95 -15.04
CA GLU A 883 1.71 -35.03 -16.21
C GLU A 883 0.97 -34.63 -17.48
N MET A 884 -0.22 -35.21 -17.71
CA MET A 884 -1.04 -34.92 -18.89
C MET A 884 -1.45 -33.45 -19.02
N ILE A 885 -1.84 -32.80 -17.91
CA ILE A 885 -2.33 -31.42 -17.95
C ILE A 885 -1.21 -30.38 -17.94
N ARG A 886 0.06 -30.78 -17.77
CA ARG A 886 1.17 -29.87 -17.51
C ARG A 886 1.53 -29.07 -18.75
N CYS A 887 1.26 -27.76 -18.73
CA CYS A 887 1.76 -26.83 -19.74
C CYS A 887 3.08 -26.21 -19.26
N GLY A 888 4.23 -26.85 -19.45
CA GLY A 888 5.53 -26.33 -18.99
C GLY A 888 5.81 -24.88 -19.42
N ASP A 889 6.44 -24.09 -18.55
CA ASP A 889 7.10 -22.85 -19.01
C ASP A 889 8.37 -23.25 -19.80
N PRO A 890 8.67 -22.58 -20.93
CA PRO A 890 9.80 -22.91 -21.80
C PRO A 890 11.16 -22.53 -21.21
#